data_AF-A0A537JV51-F1
#
_entry.id   AF-A0A537JV51-F1
#
_cell.length_a   1.000
_cell.length_b   1.000
_cell.length_c   1.000
_cell.angle_alpha   90.00
_cell.angle_beta   90.00
_cell.angle_gamma   90.00
#
_symmetry.space_group_name_H-M   'P 1'
#
loop_
_entity.id
_entity.type
_entity.pdbx_description
1 polymer ?
#
loop_
_entity_poly.entity_id
_entity_poly.type
_entity_poly.pdbx_seq_one_letter_code
_entity_poly.pdbx_strand_id
1 'polypeptide(L)'
;AKSRADRWIIFTFFMMGLSIGVHLLGLLTIPAIVMIYYFRRYQYKTRSAIFAFIIALALTGVVQFVIIQYSMKAAGAMDIFAVNAFHLPFFSGFAFYFVAIAALVTIGLRFKNNKVTKTQLSIWFGVFLLLLFLPYITQSDSSAIRIFKTLLLLALGFLAYLFKTNNLKGIKLALWCYAFMMLGYSTYFTTLIRSNANPSIDMNNVDNPISLVYYLSREQYGEAPLVFGPHYAAQPKEDPDKPGYYALKEGEMQYVKGKDKYVPIGKQKTIDYQDEDKQLFPRIWDGSNEQQHAQFYADWLNLVQRDEKGNQVGYEPPTYSDNINWFFTYQLGLMYWRYFMWNFAGKQNDVQGLGNVRDGNWITGISFIDNAMLGDQSRMPASSTNNKAHNRLFLLPFLLGILGCVYQFTRDRKDWIVNFLLFFMTGIAVVLYLNQPGNQPRERDYAYVGSFYGFAVWLGLAVVSIVRMVREKDLPTGQTGKNLFKNILITGAVLSFFIGLMSFAWHTKQALPASIMIAVLYAVFTAVLVYGIRAISSGGQNPMLINIATTVVCIIAPIIMAQQEWDDHDRSKKHLASDVARDYLESCAKNAILFTFGDNDTYPLWYAQEVEGVRPDIRIINNSLLGIDWYINQLRYKVNQSDPIDVIWTPEQIEGHNRDYLQFVSDPSKSQETYYPLYDVMKNEMGKSVVNEETGRDEGPQTFGERRFTVPVDTVFVRKNGTANPNDTVVNEMRFEVPLQSNRLIIQKNDLAILNIIAANNWKRPIYFTSPYTSLGFGSYLRKDGLTYRLVPIKTERPQDKWLITQRVGSLSQDMNIDSATKNIQPKTYWTNLCTRVKKEHISMKRIAAMD
;
A
#
# COMPACT_ATOMS: atom_id res chain seq x y z
N ALA A 1 5.73 25.56 36.14
CA ALA A 1 6.08 25.54 34.69
C ALA A 1 6.28 24.11 34.14
N LYS A 2 7.21 23.29 34.66
CA LYS A 2 7.57 21.98 34.07
C LYS A 2 6.43 20.93 34.04
N SER A 3 5.56 20.85 35.06
CA SER A 3 4.40 19.93 35.06
C SER A 3 3.29 20.31 34.08
N ARG A 4 3.13 21.62 33.77
CA ARG A 4 2.20 22.08 32.71
C ARG A 4 2.69 21.72 31.32
N ALA A 5 3.99 21.43 31.13
CA ALA A 5 4.52 21.02 29.84
C ALA A 5 4.28 19.53 29.55
N ASP A 6 4.17 18.68 30.57
CA ASP A 6 3.90 17.23 30.40
C ASP A 6 2.58 16.93 29.69
N ARG A 7 1.57 17.79 29.86
CA ARG A 7 0.27 17.64 29.17
C ARG A 7 0.41 17.63 27.64
N TRP A 8 1.40 18.34 27.10
CA TRP A 8 1.65 18.37 25.66
C TRP A 8 2.21 17.05 25.17
N ILE A 9 3.05 16.37 25.96
CA ILE A 9 3.55 15.03 25.63
C ILE A 9 2.38 14.05 25.60
N ILE A 10 1.53 14.09 26.63
CA ILE A 10 0.33 13.23 26.69
C ILE A 10 -0.58 13.48 25.47
N PHE A 11 -0.82 14.75 25.12
CA PHE A 11 -1.57 15.11 23.93
C PHE A 11 -0.90 14.64 22.63
N THR A 12 0.43 14.73 22.52
CA THR A 12 1.17 14.20 21.37
C THR A 12 0.99 12.70 21.24
N PHE A 13 1.02 11.93 22.34
CA PHE A 13 0.76 10.49 22.31
C PHE A 13 -0.72 10.16 21.99
N PHE A 14 -1.67 11.00 22.40
CA PHE A 14 -3.06 10.90 21.95
C PHE A 14 -3.19 11.10 20.43
N MET A 15 -2.61 12.18 19.90
CA MET A 15 -2.59 12.47 18.46
C MET A 15 -1.86 11.36 17.68
N MET A 16 -0.82 10.78 18.26
CA MET A 16 -0.12 9.62 17.70
C MET A 16 -1.04 8.40 17.68
N GLY A 17 -1.77 8.11 18.76
CA GLY A 17 -2.79 7.05 18.80
C GLY A 17 -3.85 7.22 17.71
N LEU A 18 -4.39 8.43 17.54
CA LEU A 18 -5.32 8.75 16.46
C LEU A 18 -4.69 8.58 15.07
N SER A 19 -3.46 9.06 14.90
CA SER A 19 -2.71 8.89 13.66
C SER A 19 -2.49 7.42 13.34
N ILE A 20 -2.09 6.59 14.31
CA ILE A 20 -1.90 5.15 14.14
C ILE A 20 -3.20 4.48 13.73
N GLY A 21 -4.33 4.88 14.34
CA GLY A 21 -5.67 4.44 13.98
C GLY A 21 -6.05 4.63 12.49
N VAL A 22 -5.38 5.57 11.82
CA VAL A 22 -5.53 5.82 10.37
C VAL A 22 -4.35 5.23 9.59
N HIS A 23 -3.11 5.43 10.04
CA HIS A 23 -1.88 5.00 9.39
C HIS A 23 -0.69 4.88 10.37
N LEU A 24 0.06 3.78 10.27
CA LEU A 24 1.23 3.48 11.13
C LEU A 24 2.43 4.45 11.01
N LEU A 25 2.50 5.33 9.98
CA LEU A 25 3.67 6.18 9.74
C LEU A 25 3.89 7.24 10.83
N GLY A 26 2.87 7.58 11.62
CA GLY A 26 2.98 8.50 12.75
C GLY A 26 4.03 8.11 13.78
N LEU A 27 4.37 6.81 13.87
CA LEU A 27 5.39 6.26 14.78
C LEU A 27 6.78 6.81 14.51
N LEU A 28 7.07 7.17 13.27
CA LEU A 28 8.37 7.67 12.84
C LEU A 28 8.71 9.05 13.44
N THR A 29 7.74 9.70 14.09
CA THR A 29 7.94 10.96 14.81
C THR A 29 8.51 10.76 16.23
N ILE A 30 8.44 9.55 16.79
CA ILE A 30 8.90 9.23 18.16
C ILE A 30 10.35 9.65 18.39
N PRO A 31 11.32 9.35 17.50
CA PRO A 31 12.70 9.79 17.67
C PRO A 31 12.84 11.29 17.83
N ALA A 32 12.15 12.09 17.00
CA ALA A 32 12.18 13.54 17.10
C ALA A 32 11.57 14.04 18.43
N ILE A 33 10.42 13.48 18.83
CA ILE A 33 9.72 13.86 20.09
C ILE A 33 10.58 13.57 21.31
N VAL A 34 11.22 12.39 21.37
CA VAL A 34 12.10 12.01 22.49
C VAL A 34 13.32 12.93 22.55
N MET A 35 13.88 13.32 21.40
CA MET A 35 14.99 14.28 21.38
C MET A 35 14.56 15.68 21.84
N ILE A 36 13.36 16.14 21.48
CA ILE A 36 12.78 17.39 22.03
C ILE A 36 12.69 17.28 23.56
N TYR A 37 12.12 16.18 24.07
CA TYR A 37 12.01 15.94 25.50
C TYR A 37 13.38 15.98 26.19
N TYR A 38 14.38 15.32 25.60
CA TYR A 38 15.75 15.29 26.11
C TYR A 38 16.36 16.70 26.17
N PHE A 39 16.37 17.44 25.06
CA PHE A 39 16.99 18.76 24.98
C PHE A 39 16.29 19.82 25.85
N ARG A 40 14.99 19.66 26.13
CA ARG A 40 14.22 20.58 26.99
C ARG A 40 14.40 20.30 28.49
N ARG A 41 14.85 19.09 28.88
CA ARG A 41 14.92 18.67 30.29
C ARG A 41 16.32 18.41 30.81
N TYR A 42 17.23 17.99 29.94
CA TYR A 42 18.57 17.59 30.31
C TYR A 42 19.60 18.52 29.68
N GLN A 43 20.73 18.69 30.37
CA GLN A 43 21.87 19.38 29.81
C GLN A 43 22.51 18.51 28.72
N TYR A 44 22.81 19.14 27.59
CA TYR A 44 23.35 18.43 26.42
C TYR A 44 24.71 17.82 26.72
N LYS A 45 24.84 16.51 26.50
CA LYS A 45 26.11 15.78 26.42
C LYS A 45 26.03 14.77 25.28
N THR A 46 27.01 14.74 24.39
CA THR A 46 26.98 13.90 23.16
C THR A 46 26.65 12.44 23.44
N ARG A 47 27.35 11.80 24.39
CA ARG A 47 27.09 10.40 24.77
C ARG A 47 25.67 10.18 25.27
N SER A 48 25.15 11.10 26.08
CA SER A 48 23.79 11.01 26.63
C SER A 48 22.72 11.29 25.57
N ALA A 49 23.00 12.15 24.59
CA ALA A 49 22.10 12.40 23.46
C ALA A 49 22.03 11.18 22.52
N ILE A 50 23.18 10.55 22.22
CA ILE A 50 23.23 9.29 21.44
C ILE A 50 22.44 8.20 22.17
N PHE A 51 22.62 8.06 23.48
CA PHE A 51 21.87 7.08 24.27
C PHE A 51 20.36 7.38 24.27
N ALA A 52 19.96 8.64 24.37
CA ALA A 52 18.55 9.04 24.26
C ALA A 52 17.97 8.71 22.88
N PHE A 53 18.74 8.89 21.81
CA PHE A 53 18.33 8.52 20.46
C PHE A 53 18.17 7.00 20.29
N ILE A 54 19.11 6.19 20.80
CA ILE A 54 18.99 4.73 20.79
C ILE A 54 17.74 4.27 21.56
N ILE A 55 17.46 4.87 22.72
CA ILE A 55 16.22 4.63 23.46
C ILE A 55 15.00 4.98 22.61
N ALA A 56 15.05 6.07 21.85
CA ALA A 56 13.93 6.48 21.01
C ALA A 56 13.67 5.51 19.85
N LEU A 57 14.72 4.96 19.23
CA LEU A 57 14.59 3.90 18.23
C LEU A 57 14.00 2.62 18.84
N ALA A 58 14.51 2.21 19.99
CA ALA A 58 13.96 1.06 20.73
C ALA A 58 12.49 1.27 21.11
N LEU A 59 12.13 2.48 21.59
CA LEU A 59 10.76 2.83 21.92
C LEU A 59 9.85 2.78 20.67
N THR A 60 10.34 3.21 19.51
CA THR A 60 9.59 3.11 18.25
C THR A 60 9.26 1.65 17.92
N GLY A 61 10.23 0.75 18.05
CA GLY A 61 10.01 -0.70 17.88
C GLY A 61 9.06 -1.29 18.93
N VAL A 62 9.17 -0.88 20.20
CA VAL A 62 8.25 -1.31 21.26
C VAL A 62 6.82 -0.86 20.97
N VAL A 63 6.61 0.38 20.53
CA VAL A 63 5.26 0.85 20.18
C VAL A 63 4.72 0.07 18.99
N GLN A 64 5.53 -0.12 17.93
CA GLN A 64 5.15 -0.87 16.72
C GLN A 64 4.77 -2.33 17.01
N PHE A 65 5.64 -3.08 17.67
CA PHE A 65 5.44 -4.52 17.82
C PHE A 65 4.66 -4.87 19.09
N VAL A 66 4.98 -4.26 20.22
CA VAL A 66 4.39 -4.66 21.51
C VAL A 66 3.03 -3.98 21.72
N ILE A 67 2.98 -2.66 21.56
CA ILE A 67 1.77 -1.92 21.91
C ILE A 67 0.71 -2.07 20.82
N ILE A 68 1.08 -2.06 19.55
CA ILE A 68 0.13 -2.17 18.44
C ILE A 68 -0.15 -3.64 18.10
N GLN A 69 0.84 -4.41 17.68
CA GLN A 69 0.60 -5.78 17.17
C GLN A 69 0.32 -6.79 18.30
N TYR A 70 1.19 -6.85 19.33
CA TYR A 70 1.04 -7.86 20.38
C TYR A 70 -0.18 -7.63 21.25
N SER A 71 -0.58 -6.38 21.52
CA SER A 71 -1.82 -6.16 22.29
C SER A 71 -3.05 -6.76 21.58
N MET A 72 -3.10 -6.68 20.25
CA MET A 72 -4.17 -7.27 19.45
C MET A 72 -4.06 -8.79 19.41
N LYS A 73 -2.86 -9.33 19.14
CA LYS A 73 -2.62 -10.78 19.16
C LYS A 73 -2.96 -11.39 20.54
N ALA A 74 -2.65 -10.68 21.63
CA ALA A 74 -2.97 -11.10 22.99
C ALA A 74 -4.47 -11.13 23.22
N ALA A 75 -5.17 -10.06 22.82
CA ALA A 75 -6.61 -9.96 22.95
C ALA A 75 -7.33 -11.04 22.11
N GLY A 76 -6.86 -11.32 20.89
CA GLY A 76 -7.37 -12.40 20.05
C GLY A 76 -7.12 -13.79 20.65
N ALA A 77 -5.92 -14.07 21.14
CA ALA A 77 -5.60 -15.33 21.81
C ALA A 77 -6.43 -15.55 23.09
N MET A 78 -6.64 -14.50 23.88
CA MET A 78 -7.54 -14.54 25.04
C MET A 78 -8.99 -14.80 24.62
N ASP A 79 -9.45 -14.23 23.50
CA ASP A 79 -10.79 -14.47 22.99
C ASP A 79 -10.97 -15.91 22.52
N ILE A 80 -10.01 -16.47 21.79
CA ILE A 80 -10.00 -17.90 21.42
C ILE A 80 -10.09 -18.77 22.67
N PHE A 81 -9.27 -18.50 23.68
CA PHE A 81 -9.28 -19.27 24.92
C PHE A 81 -10.63 -19.16 25.65
N ALA A 82 -11.19 -17.95 25.78
CA ALA A 82 -12.47 -17.71 26.43
C ALA A 82 -13.62 -18.44 25.73
N VAL A 83 -13.70 -18.34 24.40
CA VAL A 83 -14.77 -18.95 23.60
C VAL A 83 -14.61 -20.47 23.54
N ASN A 84 -13.41 -20.96 23.21
CA ASN A 84 -13.22 -22.38 22.95
C ASN A 84 -13.13 -23.22 24.24
N ALA A 85 -12.56 -22.69 25.32
CA ALA A 85 -12.38 -23.45 26.57
C ALA A 85 -13.52 -23.26 27.58
N PHE A 86 -14.10 -22.06 27.66
CA PHE A 86 -15.17 -21.75 28.61
C PHE A 86 -16.55 -21.58 27.96
N HIS A 87 -16.67 -21.76 26.64
CA HIS A 87 -17.93 -21.59 25.90
C HIS A 87 -18.58 -20.21 26.10
N LEU A 88 -17.76 -19.19 26.32
CA LEU A 88 -18.23 -17.81 26.45
C LEU A 88 -18.57 -17.23 25.07
N PRO A 89 -19.43 -16.19 25.01
CA PRO A 89 -19.69 -15.48 23.76
C PRO A 89 -18.40 -14.89 23.16
N PHE A 90 -18.36 -14.77 21.83
CA PHE A 90 -17.32 -14.02 21.12
C PHE A 90 -17.09 -12.63 21.74
N PHE A 91 -15.87 -12.11 21.65
CA PHE A 91 -15.42 -10.86 22.28
C PHE A 91 -15.25 -10.87 23.81
N SER A 92 -15.63 -11.94 24.53
CA SER A 92 -15.50 -11.99 25.99
C SER A 92 -14.03 -11.90 26.46
N GLY A 93 -13.14 -12.68 25.85
CA GLY A 93 -11.71 -12.67 26.19
C GLY A 93 -11.02 -11.40 25.69
N PHE A 94 -11.43 -10.90 24.54
CA PHE A 94 -10.97 -9.62 24.01
C PHE A 94 -11.30 -8.45 24.95
N ALA A 95 -12.54 -8.36 25.42
CA ALA A 95 -12.96 -7.31 26.35
C ALA A 95 -12.23 -7.44 27.71
N PHE A 96 -12.10 -8.66 28.23
CA PHE A 96 -11.37 -8.93 29.46
C PHE A 96 -9.92 -8.43 29.39
N TYR A 97 -9.22 -8.65 28.27
CA TYR A 97 -7.85 -8.19 28.06
C TYR A 97 -7.70 -6.68 28.26
N PHE A 98 -8.53 -5.87 27.59
CA PHE A 98 -8.44 -4.40 27.70
C PHE A 98 -8.90 -3.88 29.06
N VAL A 99 -9.88 -4.51 29.70
CA VAL A 99 -10.27 -4.19 31.07
C VAL A 99 -9.13 -4.48 32.05
N ALA A 100 -8.44 -5.62 31.91
CA ALA A 100 -7.29 -5.97 32.73
C ALA A 100 -6.13 -4.98 32.56
N ILE A 101 -5.81 -4.60 31.31
CA ILE A 101 -4.82 -3.57 31.01
C ILE A 101 -5.22 -2.22 31.64
N ALA A 102 -6.47 -1.78 31.46
CA ALA A 102 -6.97 -0.52 32.02
C ALA A 102 -6.93 -0.52 33.56
N ALA A 103 -7.25 -1.65 34.19
CA ALA A 103 -7.14 -1.83 35.63
C ALA A 103 -5.68 -1.70 36.11
N LEU A 104 -4.73 -2.37 35.43
CA LEU A 104 -3.30 -2.27 35.75
C LEU A 104 -2.78 -0.84 35.57
N VAL A 105 -3.14 -0.16 34.49
CA VAL A 105 -2.79 1.26 34.29
C VAL A 105 -3.34 2.11 35.42
N THR A 106 -4.60 1.92 35.80
CA THR A 106 -5.26 2.66 36.89
C THR A 106 -4.57 2.43 38.24
N ILE A 107 -4.22 1.18 38.55
CA ILE A 107 -3.46 0.81 39.76
C ILE A 107 -2.11 1.52 39.76
N GLY A 108 -1.37 1.48 38.65
CA GLY A 108 -0.07 2.14 38.51
C GLY A 108 -0.14 3.66 38.71
N LEU A 109 -1.19 4.31 38.17
CA LEU A 109 -1.43 5.75 38.34
C LEU A 109 -1.77 6.13 39.79
N ARG A 110 -2.39 5.22 40.56
CA ARG A 110 -2.76 5.41 41.97
C ARG A 110 -1.59 5.27 42.96
N PHE A 111 -0.45 4.70 42.55
CA PHE A 111 0.72 4.61 43.43
C PHE A 111 1.17 5.98 43.96
N LYS A 112 1.51 6.04 45.25
CA LYS A 112 2.01 7.25 45.92
C LYS A 112 3.43 7.00 46.41
N ASN A 113 4.35 7.96 46.21
CA ASN A 113 5.77 7.82 46.53
C ASN A 113 6.05 7.31 47.95
N ASN A 114 5.22 7.70 48.92
CA ASN A 114 5.44 7.39 50.32
C ASN A 114 4.68 6.13 50.80
N LYS A 115 3.92 5.46 49.91
CA LYS A 115 3.08 4.30 50.26
C LYS A 115 3.32 3.04 49.44
N VAL A 116 3.98 3.14 48.28
CA VAL A 116 4.27 1.97 47.44
C VAL A 116 5.62 1.38 47.79
N THR A 117 5.66 0.08 48.07
CA THR A 117 6.91 -0.64 48.30
C THR A 117 7.57 -1.01 46.96
N LYS A 118 8.90 -1.22 46.95
CA LYS A 118 9.61 -1.68 45.75
C LYS A 118 9.04 -3.01 45.26
N THR A 119 8.73 -3.94 46.16
CA THR A 119 8.13 -5.23 45.85
C THR A 119 6.77 -5.08 45.16
N GLN A 120 5.89 -4.22 45.67
CA GLN A 120 4.59 -3.95 45.03
C GLN A 120 4.75 -3.40 43.62
N LEU A 121 5.70 -2.47 43.42
CA LEU A 121 5.98 -1.88 42.11
C LEU A 121 6.54 -2.91 41.12
N SER A 122 7.46 -3.77 41.58
CA SER A 122 8.05 -4.84 40.75
C SER A 122 7.03 -5.91 40.36
N ILE A 123 6.17 -6.34 41.30
CA ILE A 123 5.09 -7.30 41.01
C ILE A 123 4.13 -6.70 39.98
N TRP A 124 3.64 -5.48 40.23
CA TRP A 124 2.74 -4.80 39.30
C TRP A 124 3.35 -4.65 37.90
N PHE A 125 4.63 -4.24 37.82
CA PHE A 125 5.32 -4.08 36.55
C PHE A 125 5.55 -5.42 35.84
N GLY A 126 5.89 -6.49 36.58
CA GLY A 126 5.98 -7.83 36.05
C GLY A 126 4.66 -8.34 35.48
N VAL A 127 3.55 -8.16 36.20
CA VAL A 127 2.20 -8.50 35.71
C VAL A 127 1.82 -7.68 34.47
N PHE A 128 2.14 -6.39 34.47
CA PHE A 128 1.89 -5.50 33.32
C PHE A 128 2.70 -5.94 32.09
N LEU A 129 3.98 -6.31 32.25
CA LEU A 129 4.81 -6.83 31.17
C LEU A 129 4.31 -8.19 30.67
N LEU A 130 3.93 -9.11 31.57
CA LEU A 130 3.38 -10.40 31.18
C LEU A 130 2.12 -10.24 30.31
N LEU A 131 1.25 -9.29 30.65
CA LEU A 131 0.03 -9.05 29.89
C LEU A 131 0.31 -8.39 28.52
N LEU A 132 1.27 -7.47 28.44
CA LEU A 132 1.67 -6.82 27.18
C LEU A 132 2.43 -7.76 26.23
N PHE A 133 3.24 -8.66 26.78
CA PHE A 133 4.07 -9.59 26.02
C PHE A 133 3.49 -11.01 25.97
N LEU A 134 2.20 -11.18 26.30
CA LEU A 134 1.54 -12.48 26.28
C LEU A 134 1.78 -13.25 24.96
N PRO A 135 1.65 -12.65 23.75
CA PRO A 135 1.85 -13.37 22.50
C PRO A 135 3.27 -13.87 22.33
N TYR A 136 4.27 -13.08 22.75
CA TYR A 136 5.68 -13.47 22.70
C TYR A 136 5.94 -14.75 23.50
N ILE A 137 5.23 -14.93 24.61
CA ILE A 137 5.26 -16.14 25.43
C ILE A 137 4.52 -17.29 24.75
N THR A 138 3.31 -17.05 24.22
CA THR A 138 2.42 -18.12 23.74
C THR A 138 2.78 -18.64 22.34
N GLN A 139 3.52 -17.89 21.53
CA GLN A 139 3.88 -18.21 20.14
C GLN A 139 4.95 -19.32 19.94
N SER A 140 5.36 -20.04 20.99
CA SER A 140 6.42 -21.07 20.87
C SER A 140 5.89 -22.47 21.14
N ASP A 141 6.07 -23.39 20.19
CA ASP A 141 5.64 -24.78 20.34
C ASP A 141 6.39 -25.50 21.47
N SER A 142 7.69 -25.22 21.66
CA SER A 142 8.47 -25.78 22.78
C SER A 142 8.03 -25.22 24.14
N SER A 143 7.56 -26.09 25.02
CA SER A 143 7.19 -25.78 26.41
C SER A 143 8.38 -25.22 27.21
N ALA A 144 9.60 -25.69 26.95
CA ALA A 144 10.82 -25.19 27.58
C ALA A 144 11.11 -23.72 27.21
N ILE A 145 10.94 -23.37 25.93
CA ILE A 145 11.12 -21.99 25.46
C ILE A 145 10.04 -21.06 26.04
N ARG A 146 8.79 -21.54 26.17
CA ARG A 146 7.70 -20.78 26.82
C ARG A 146 8.02 -20.46 28.27
N ILE A 147 8.50 -21.44 29.04
CA ILE A 147 8.91 -21.25 30.44
C ILE A 147 10.07 -20.27 30.53
N PHE A 148 11.10 -20.43 29.69
CA PHE A 148 12.25 -19.52 29.66
C PHE A 148 11.83 -18.06 29.37
N LYS A 149 11.00 -17.83 28.34
CA LYS A 149 10.49 -16.49 28.00
C LYS A 149 9.67 -15.88 29.14
N THR A 150 8.85 -16.68 29.82
CA THR A 150 8.06 -16.24 30.97
C THR A 150 8.96 -15.81 32.13
N LEU A 151 9.94 -16.64 32.48
CA LEU A 151 10.92 -16.33 33.52
C LEU A 151 11.77 -15.11 33.17
N LEU A 152 12.13 -14.94 31.90
CA LEU A 152 12.83 -13.75 31.40
C LEU A 152 12.00 -12.49 31.61
N LEU A 153 10.71 -12.49 31.25
CA LEU A 153 9.82 -11.34 31.45
C LEU A 153 9.57 -11.04 32.93
N LEU A 154 9.45 -12.07 33.77
CA LEU A 154 9.38 -11.91 35.22
C LEU A 154 10.68 -11.34 35.79
N ALA A 155 11.84 -11.76 35.29
CA ALA A 155 13.15 -11.21 35.66
C ALA A 155 13.30 -9.75 35.20
N LEU A 156 12.83 -9.40 33.99
CA LEU A 156 12.74 -8.00 33.53
C LEU A 156 11.77 -7.18 34.39
N GLY A 157 10.65 -7.78 34.82
CA GLY A 157 9.74 -7.24 35.82
C GLY A 157 10.44 -6.98 37.16
N PHE A 158 11.33 -7.89 37.57
CA PHE A 158 12.15 -7.77 38.77
C PHE A 158 13.28 -6.75 38.62
N LEU A 159 13.79 -6.48 37.42
CA LEU A 159 14.71 -5.35 37.17
C LEU A 159 14.07 -4.00 37.52
N ALA A 160 12.73 -3.89 37.55
CA ALA A 160 12.07 -2.71 38.09
C ALA A 160 12.32 -2.48 39.59
N TYR A 161 12.78 -3.50 40.32
CA TYR A 161 13.25 -3.39 41.70
C TYR A 161 14.51 -2.50 41.82
N LEU A 162 15.29 -2.40 40.72
CA LEU A 162 16.44 -1.51 40.60
C LEU A 162 16.03 -0.06 40.32
N PHE A 163 14.78 0.21 39.92
CA PHE A 163 14.31 1.58 39.76
C PHE A 163 14.22 2.26 41.13
N LYS A 164 14.85 3.44 41.24
CA LYS A 164 14.67 4.30 42.41
C LYS A 164 13.19 4.73 42.46
N THR A 165 12.53 4.52 43.60
CA THR A 165 11.12 4.91 43.87
C THR A 165 10.86 6.41 43.63
N ASN A 166 11.91 7.24 43.60
CA ASN A 166 11.85 8.64 43.19
C ASN A 166 11.45 8.89 41.72
N ASN A 167 11.42 7.88 40.85
CA ASN A 167 11.06 8.03 39.43
C ASN A 167 9.58 7.73 39.10
N LEU A 168 8.71 7.61 40.10
CA LEU A 168 7.26 7.41 39.91
C LEU A 168 6.60 8.46 39.00
N LYS A 169 7.14 9.69 38.96
CA LYS A 169 6.66 10.73 38.02
C LYS A 169 6.84 10.31 36.56
N GLY A 170 7.98 9.69 36.22
CA GLY A 170 8.24 9.19 34.86
C GLY A 170 7.35 8.02 34.50
N ILE A 171 7.13 7.07 35.43
CA ILE A 171 6.21 5.94 35.25
C ILE A 171 4.80 6.44 35.00
N LYS A 172 4.31 7.38 35.82
CA LYS A 172 2.97 7.97 35.63
C LYS A 172 2.83 8.69 34.30
N LEU A 173 3.86 9.44 33.88
CA LEU A 173 3.86 10.08 32.57
C LEU A 173 3.78 9.03 31.45
N ALA A 174 4.58 7.97 31.53
CA ALA A 174 4.55 6.87 30.55
C ALA A 174 3.18 6.16 30.52
N LEU A 175 2.57 5.90 31.68
CA LEU A 175 1.22 5.33 31.79
C LEU A 175 0.15 6.25 31.20
N TRP A 176 0.24 7.57 31.42
CA TRP A 176 -0.66 8.52 30.77
C TRP A 176 -0.47 8.57 29.25
N CYS A 177 0.78 8.55 28.78
CA CYS A 177 1.08 8.49 27.35
C CYS A 177 0.51 7.19 26.73
N TYR A 178 0.71 6.05 27.40
CA TYR A 178 0.15 4.77 26.99
C TYR A 178 -1.38 4.82 26.96
N ALA A 179 -2.03 5.26 28.03
CA ALA A 179 -3.49 5.31 28.12
C ALA A 179 -4.11 6.19 27.03
N PHE A 180 -3.55 7.37 26.79
CA PHE A 180 -4.05 8.29 25.75
C PHE A 180 -3.72 7.79 24.34
N MET A 181 -2.58 7.14 24.13
CA MET A 181 -2.28 6.49 22.86
C MET A 181 -3.25 5.35 22.57
N MET A 182 -3.55 4.49 23.56
CA MET A 182 -4.56 3.43 23.42
C MET A 182 -5.96 3.99 23.20
N LEU A 183 -6.30 5.13 23.83
CA LEU A 183 -7.54 5.84 23.58
C LEU A 183 -7.63 6.32 22.13
N GLY A 184 -6.57 6.92 21.58
CA GLY A 184 -6.53 7.28 20.17
C GLY A 184 -6.59 6.06 19.24
N TYR A 185 -5.86 5.00 19.59
CA TYR A 185 -5.83 3.73 18.87
C TYR A 185 -7.19 3.00 18.84
N SER A 186 -8.05 3.26 19.83
CA SER A 186 -9.41 2.72 19.88
C SER A 186 -10.29 3.11 18.68
N THR A 187 -9.85 4.08 17.86
CA THR A 187 -10.49 4.40 16.58
C THR A 187 -10.59 3.19 15.63
N TYR A 188 -9.73 2.18 15.76
CA TYR A 188 -9.87 0.91 15.02
C TYR A 188 -11.16 0.13 15.34
N PHE A 189 -11.82 0.39 16.48
CA PHE A 189 -13.15 -0.18 16.74
C PHE A 189 -14.20 0.26 15.72
N THR A 190 -14.02 1.41 15.06
CA THR A 190 -14.92 1.83 13.99
C THR A 190 -14.93 0.84 12.83
N THR A 191 -13.79 0.22 12.52
CA THR A 191 -13.69 -0.84 11.50
C THR A 191 -14.50 -2.07 11.91
N LEU A 192 -14.38 -2.50 13.17
CA LEU A 192 -15.16 -3.62 13.72
C LEU A 192 -16.67 -3.36 13.72
N ILE A 193 -17.08 -2.18 14.18
CA ILE A 193 -18.50 -1.76 14.20
C ILE A 193 -19.05 -1.72 12.77
N ARG A 194 -18.29 -1.13 11.85
CA ARG A 194 -18.67 -1.04 10.44
C ARG A 194 -18.84 -2.41 9.81
N SER A 195 -17.88 -3.32 9.99
CA SER A 195 -17.94 -4.66 9.40
C SER A 195 -19.07 -5.51 10.01
N ASN A 196 -19.33 -5.39 11.32
CA ASN A 196 -20.50 -6.05 11.95
C ASN A 196 -21.85 -5.54 11.42
N ALA A 197 -21.91 -4.34 10.82
CA ALA A 197 -23.10 -3.86 10.12
C ALA A 197 -23.30 -4.52 8.74
N ASN A 198 -22.35 -5.36 8.30
CA ASN A 198 -22.31 -6.11 7.05
C ASN A 198 -22.63 -5.23 5.82
N PRO A 199 -21.84 -4.16 5.58
CA PRO A 199 -22.03 -3.30 4.41
C PRO A 199 -21.74 -4.08 3.12
N SER A 200 -22.26 -3.59 2.00
CA SER A 200 -21.98 -4.16 0.67
C SER A 200 -20.48 -4.25 0.34
N ILE A 201 -19.69 -3.32 0.88
CA ILE A 201 -18.24 -3.26 0.76
C ILE A 201 -17.62 -3.60 2.11
N ASP A 202 -17.23 -4.86 2.32
CA ASP A 202 -16.65 -5.28 3.60
C ASP A 202 -15.30 -5.98 3.47
N MET A 203 -14.33 -5.29 2.87
CA MET A 203 -12.99 -5.82 2.66
C MET A 203 -12.38 -6.36 3.96
N ASN A 204 -11.88 -7.60 3.89
CA ASN A 204 -11.32 -8.38 4.99
C ASN A 204 -12.32 -8.82 6.09
N ASN A 205 -13.61 -8.45 6.00
CA ASN A 205 -14.67 -8.79 6.96
C ASN A 205 -14.15 -8.74 8.41
N VAL A 206 -13.71 -7.55 8.81
CA VAL A 206 -13.10 -7.31 10.12
C VAL A 206 -14.21 -7.25 11.18
N ASP A 207 -14.96 -8.33 11.38
CA ASP A 207 -16.16 -8.39 12.24
C ASP A 207 -15.87 -9.01 13.62
N ASN A 208 -14.64 -9.48 13.85
CA ASN A 208 -14.26 -10.18 15.06
C ASN A 208 -12.79 -9.93 15.47
N PRO A 209 -12.40 -10.22 16.72
CA PRO A 209 -11.04 -10.03 17.21
C PRO A 209 -9.93 -10.64 16.35
N ILE A 210 -10.16 -11.81 15.75
CA ILE A 210 -9.14 -12.52 14.97
C ILE A 210 -8.95 -11.87 13.60
N SER A 211 -10.04 -11.56 12.90
CA SER A 211 -9.98 -10.79 11.66
C SER A 211 -9.30 -9.41 11.86
N LEU A 212 -9.49 -8.77 13.02
CA LEU A 212 -8.82 -7.52 13.38
C LEU A 212 -7.31 -7.72 13.56
N VAL A 213 -6.88 -8.83 14.17
CA VAL A 213 -5.46 -9.16 14.29
C VAL A 213 -4.81 -9.28 12.93
N TYR A 214 -5.40 -10.05 12.00
CA TYR A 214 -4.85 -10.21 10.65
C TYR A 214 -4.82 -8.90 9.87
N TYR A 215 -5.86 -8.09 10.00
CA TYR A 215 -5.93 -6.75 9.41
C TYR A 215 -4.79 -5.84 9.90
N LEU A 216 -4.55 -5.78 11.21
CA LEU A 216 -3.54 -4.90 11.81
C LEU A 216 -2.10 -5.41 11.66
N SER A 217 -1.92 -6.72 11.63
CA SER A 217 -0.62 -7.37 11.35
C SER A 217 -0.22 -7.25 9.88
N ARG A 218 -1.15 -6.91 8.97
CA ARG A 218 -0.92 -6.82 7.52
C ARG A 218 -0.45 -8.14 6.90
N GLU A 219 -0.87 -9.28 7.45
CA GLU A 219 -0.43 -10.62 7.02
C GLU A 219 -0.76 -10.90 5.54
N GLN A 220 -1.80 -10.25 5.01
CA GLN A 220 -2.20 -10.33 3.60
C GLN A 220 -1.15 -9.81 2.58
N TYR A 221 -0.16 -9.02 3.00
CA TYR A 221 0.80 -8.38 2.09
C TYR A 221 2.17 -9.06 2.03
N GLY A 222 2.34 -10.19 2.73
CA GLY A 222 3.64 -10.87 2.85
C GLY A 222 4.67 -10.04 3.64
N GLU A 223 5.90 -10.55 3.70
CA GLU A 223 7.02 -9.92 4.41
C GLU A 223 8.19 -9.63 3.48
N ALA A 224 8.74 -8.41 3.56
CA ALA A 224 9.98 -8.04 2.90
C ALA A 224 11.17 -8.23 3.86
N PRO A 225 12.27 -8.89 3.44
CA PRO A 225 13.43 -9.05 4.30
C PRO A 225 14.13 -7.69 4.51
N LEU A 226 14.41 -7.33 5.77
CA LEU A 226 15.03 -6.02 6.09
C LEU A 226 16.52 -6.11 6.42
N VAL A 227 16.89 -7.09 7.24
CA VAL A 227 18.26 -7.25 7.76
C VAL A 227 18.93 -8.48 7.15
N PHE A 228 18.22 -9.60 7.06
CA PHE A 228 18.74 -10.84 6.51
C PHE A 228 17.59 -11.62 5.86
N GLY A 229 17.83 -12.20 4.69
CA GLY A 229 16.80 -12.94 3.96
C GLY A 229 17.22 -13.30 2.53
N PRO A 230 16.36 -14.04 1.80
CA PRO A 230 16.65 -14.51 0.45
C PRO A 230 16.73 -13.35 -0.55
N HIS A 231 17.56 -13.53 -1.59
CA HIS A 231 17.54 -12.68 -2.77
C HIS A 231 16.55 -13.18 -3.84
N TYR A 232 16.26 -12.37 -4.87
CA TYR A 232 15.24 -12.68 -5.87
C TYR A 232 15.49 -13.97 -6.69
N ALA A 233 16.76 -14.36 -6.88
CA ALA A 233 17.14 -15.60 -7.58
C ALA A 233 17.26 -16.82 -6.64
N ALA A 234 16.80 -16.71 -5.38
CA ALA A 234 16.99 -17.74 -4.36
C ALA A 234 16.20 -19.01 -4.70
N GLN A 235 16.83 -20.16 -4.52
CA GLN A 235 16.19 -21.44 -4.76
C GLN A 235 15.48 -21.93 -3.49
N PRO A 236 14.23 -22.38 -3.61
CA PRO A 236 13.54 -23.03 -2.50
C PRO A 236 14.23 -24.36 -2.13
N LYS A 237 14.21 -24.72 -0.86
CA LYS A 237 14.61 -26.05 -0.40
C LYS A 237 13.58 -27.07 -0.87
N GLU A 238 14.03 -28.27 -1.25
CA GLU A 238 13.13 -29.38 -1.53
C GLU A 238 12.64 -29.99 -0.20
N ASP A 239 11.37 -30.38 -0.16
CA ASP A 239 10.78 -31.08 0.98
C ASP A 239 11.42 -32.49 1.08
N PRO A 240 12.13 -32.81 2.17
CA PRO A 240 12.79 -34.11 2.31
C PRO A 240 11.82 -35.28 2.35
N ASP A 241 10.55 -35.05 2.72
CA ASP A 241 9.51 -36.07 2.83
C ASP A 241 8.65 -36.16 1.56
N LYS A 242 8.72 -35.16 0.66
CA LYS A 242 7.91 -35.08 -0.58
C LYS A 242 8.75 -34.61 -1.78
N PRO A 243 9.40 -35.53 -2.51
CA PRO A 243 10.18 -35.19 -3.70
C PRO A 243 9.35 -34.40 -4.73
N GLY A 244 9.89 -33.31 -5.25
CA GLY A 244 9.23 -32.38 -6.17
C GLY A 244 8.39 -31.29 -5.51
N TYR A 245 8.34 -31.22 -4.18
CA TYR A 245 7.67 -30.13 -3.43
C TYR A 245 8.69 -29.26 -2.71
N TYR A 246 8.34 -28.00 -2.45
CA TYR A 246 9.19 -27.08 -1.69
C TYR A 246 8.97 -27.26 -0.19
N ALA A 247 10.06 -27.24 0.57
CA ALA A 247 10.02 -27.22 2.02
C ALA A 247 9.32 -25.93 2.49
N LEU A 248 8.36 -26.09 3.39
CA LEU A 248 7.58 -24.99 3.93
C LEU A 248 7.99 -24.74 5.39
N LYS A 249 8.27 -23.48 5.70
CA LYS A 249 8.41 -23.00 7.06
C LYS A 249 7.03 -22.65 7.61
N GLU A 250 6.64 -23.36 8.66
CA GLU A 250 5.39 -23.10 9.39
C GLU A 250 5.50 -21.89 10.31
N GLY A 251 4.46 -21.07 10.30
CA GLY A 251 4.22 -19.93 11.16
C GLY A 251 3.13 -20.22 12.21
N GLU A 252 2.38 -19.18 12.56
CA GLU A 252 1.34 -19.26 13.60
C GLU A 252 0.09 -20.03 13.10
N MET A 253 -0.59 -20.73 14.02
CA MET A 253 -1.91 -21.31 13.75
C MET A 253 -2.91 -20.19 13.48
N GLN A 254 -3.59 -20.25 12.34
CA GLN A 254 -4.64 -19.32 11.97
C GLN A 254 -6.02 -19.84 12.37
N TYR A 255 -6.93 -18.92 12.65
CA TYR A 255 -8.28 -19.19 13.12
C TYR A 255 -9.29 -18.35 12.35
N VAL A 256 -10.48 -18.91 12.15
CA VAL A 256 -11.64 -18.17 11.65
C VAL A 256 -12.79 -18.28 12.64
N LYS A 257 -13.70 -17.31 12.59
CA LYS A 257 -14.93 -17.33 13.37
C LYS A 257 -15.91 -18.31 12.73
N GLY A 258 -16.07 -19.47 13.35
CA GLY A 258 -17.15 -20.41 13.01
C GLY A 258 -18.47 -19.99 13.67
N LYS A 259 -19.44 -20.89 13.66
CA LYS A 259 -20.79 -20.63 14.20
C LYS A 259 -20.79 -20.31 15.70
N ASP A 260 -20.20 -21.19 16.51
CA ASP A 260 -20.24 -21.11 17.99
C ASP A 260 -18.83 -21.08 18.62
N LYS A 261 -17.77 -21.20 17.82
CA LYS A 261 -16.38 -21.26 18.26
C LYS A 261 -15.41 -20.77 17.20
N TYR A 262 -14.17 -20.47 17.60
CA TYR A 262 -13.09 -20.25 16.64
C TYR A 262 -12.55 -21.57 16.12
N VAL A 263 -12.45 -21.71 14.80
CA VAL A 263 -12.02 -22.92 14.10
C VAL A 263 -10.58 -22.74 13.62
N PRO A 264 -9.65 -23.65 13.95
CA PRO A 264 -8.29 -23.60 13.41
C PRO A 264 -8.32 -23.95 11.92
N ILE A 265 -7.64 -23.15 11.09
CA ILE A 265 -7.61 -23.32 9.62
C ILE A 265 -6.24 -23.75 9.08
N GLY A 266 -5.31 -24.07 9.97
CA GLY A 266 -3.94 -24.46 9.63
C GLY A 266 -2.93 -23.40 10.03
N LYS A 267 -1.65 -23.77 10.03
CA LYS A 267 -0.57 -22.82 10.26
C LYS A 267 -0.26 -22.05 8.98
N GLN A 268 0.10 -20.78 9.13
CA GLN A 268 0.67 -20.01 8.03
C GLN A 268 1.89 -20.75 7.45
N LYS A 269 2.01 -20.87 6.13
CA LYS A 269 3.15 -21.53 5.49
C LYS A 269 3.89 -20.54 4.61
N THR A 270 5.21 -20.54 4.71
CA THR A 270 6.11 -19.72 3.87
C THR A 270 7.17 -20.61 3.26
N ILE A 271 7.65 -20.28 2.06
CA ILE A 271 8.68 -21.08 1.40
C ILE A 271 10.01 -20.94 2.18
N ASP A 272 10.66 -22.07 2.48
CA ASP A 272 12.03 -22.04 2.99
C ASP A 272 13.03 -22.07 1.82
N TYR A 273 14.02 -21.19 1.90
CA TYR A 273 15.05 -21.01 0.87
C TYR A 273 16.39 -21.54 1.35
N GLN A 274 17.27 -21.89 0.41
CA GLN A 274 18.65 -22.30 0.70
C GLN A 274 19.38 -21.24 1.54
N ASP A 275 20.23 -21.67 2.45
CA ASP A 275 20.90 -20.75 3.38
C ASP A 275 22.02 -19.96 2.69
N GLU A 276 22.59 -20.50 1.63
CA GLU A 276 23.60 -19.87 0.75
C GLU A 276 23.02 -18.71 -0.07
N ASP A 277 21.71 -18.74 -0.36
CA ASP A 277 21.00 -17.71 -1.14
C ASP A 277 20.48 -16.56 -0.26
N LYS A 278 20.77 -16.59 1.05
CA LYS A 278 20.39 -15.55 2.01
C LYS A 278 21.54 -14.56 2.20
N GLN A 279 21.22 -13.27 2.15
CA GLN A 279 22.20 -12.19 2.25
C GLN A 279 21.88 -11.25 3.41
N LEU A 280 22.90 -10.57 3.93
CA LEU A 280 22.72 -9.42 4.81
C LEU A 280 22.27 -8.21 3.98
N PHE A 281 21.28 -7.47 4.47
CA PHE A 281 20.72 -6.28 3.81
C PHE A 281 20.23 -6.56 2.36
N PRO A 282 19.35 -7.56 2.14
CA PRO A 282 18.84 -7.84 0.80
C PRO A 282 17.87 -6.75 0.37
N ARG A 283 18.15 -6.11 -0.77
CA ARG A 283 17.31 -5.10 -1.42
C ARG A 283 16.68 -5.61 -2.72
N ILE A 284 17.29 -6.64 -3.30
CA ILE A 284 16.82 -7.33 -4.51
C ILE A 284 16.32 -8.72 -4.07
N TRP A 285 15.06 -8.79 -3.62
CA TRP A 285 14.57 -9.94 -2.84
C TRP A 285 13.35 -10.64 -3.43
N ASP A 286 12.56 -9.97 -4.25
CA ASP A 286 11.28 -10.51 -4.73
C ASP A 286 11.45 -11.40 -5.97
N GLY A 287 11.41 -12.72 -5.76
CA GLY A 287 11.48 -13.75 -6.80
C GLY A 287 10.13 -14.22 -7.36
N SER A 288 9.00 -13.78 -6.78
CA SER A 288 7.65 -14.22 -7.22
C SER A 288 7.32 -13.76 -8.65
N ASN A 289 7.92 -12.64 -9.05
CA ASN A 289 7.77 -11.99 -10.34
C ASN A 289 6.30 -11.65 -10.72
N GLU A 290 5.38 -11.60 -9.75
CA GLU A 290 3.93 -11.35 -9.97
C GLU A 290 3.61 -9.98 -10.62
N GLN A 291 4.57 -9.06 -10.66
CA GLN A 291 4.50 -7.78 -11.39
C GLN A 291 5.77 -7.50 -12.21
N GLN A 292 6.43 -8.56 -12.67
CA GLN A 292 7.72 -8.48 -13.37
C GLN A 292 8.84 -7.89 -12.49
N HIS A 293 8.74 -8.00 -11.16
CA HIS A 293 9.73 -7.45 -10.23
C HIS A 293 11.13 -8.04 -10.45
N ALA A 294 11.23 -9.37 -10.59
CA ALA A 294 12.49 -10.06 -10.87
C ALA A 294 13.12 -9.58 -12.18
N GLN A 295 12.31 -9.48 -13.24
CA GLN A 295 12.75 -8.96 -14.53
C GLN A 295 13.24 -7.51 -14.40
N PHE A 296 12.49 -6.67 -13.69
CA PHE A 296 12.83 -5.26 -13.53
C PHE A 296 14.16 -5.06 -12.80
N TYR A 297 14.44 -5.85 -11.75
CA TYR A 297 15.76 -5.83 -11.11
C TYR A 297 16.86 -6.19 -12.10
N ALA A 298 16.65 -7.27 -12.86
CA ALA A 298 17.63 -7.78 -13.81
C ALA A 298 17.90 -6.78 -14.94
N ASP A 299 16.87 -6.10 -15.46
CA ASP A 299 17.02 -5.07 -16.48
C ASP A 299 17.73 -3.82 -15.94
N TRP A 300 17.39 -3.38 -14.71
CA TRP A 300 17.98 -2.20 -14.09
C TRP A 300 19.46 -2.39 -13.75
N LEU A 301 19.83 -3.59 -13.28
CA LEU A 301 21.17 -3.91 -12.80
C LEU A 301 22.00 -4.70 -13.81
N ASN A 302 21.42 -5.05 -14.96
CA ASN A 302 22.02 -5.91 -15.97
C ASN A 302 22.42 -7.30 -15.42
N LEU A 303 21.49 -7.96 -14.71
CA LEU A 303 21.64 -9.29 -14.08
C LEU A 303 20.87 -10.38 -14.84
N VAL A 304 20.80 -10.27 -16.17
CA VAL A 304 20.08 -11.21 -17.03
C VAL A 304 21.00 -12.35 -17.43
N GLN A 305 20.62 -13.60 -17.13
CA GLN A 305 21.35 -14.77 -17.60
C GLN A 305 20.97 -15.09 -19.05
N ARG A 306 21.95 -15.21 -19.94
CA ARG A 306 21.75 -15.49 -21.36
C ARG A 306 22.33 -16.84 -21.77
N ASP A 307 21.64 -17.54 -22.67
CA ASP A 307 22.18 -18.73 -23.34
C ASP A 307 23.25 -18.36 -24.38
N GLU A 308 23.89 -19.39 -24.96
CA GLU A 308 24.88 -19.24 -26.03
C GLU A 308 24.33 -18.55 -27.30
N LYS A 309 23.00 -18.46 -27.44
CA LYS A 309 22.29 -17.80 -28.54
C LYS A 309 21.83 -16.37 -28.18
N GLY A 310 22.13 -15.90 -26.98
CA GLY A 310 21.79 -14.56 -26.47
C GLY A 310 20.37 -14.42 -25.89
N ASN A 311 19.58 -15.50 -25.83
CA ASN A 311 18.23 -15.48 -25.25
C ASN A 311 18.32 -15.52 -23.72
N GLN A 312 17.41 -14.79 -23.06
CA GLN A 312 17.29 -14.84 -21.61
C GLN A 312 16.77 -16.21 -21.16
N VAL A 313 17.54 -16.87 -20.29
CA VAL A 313 17.20 -18.20 -19.73
C VAL A 313 16.99 -18.19 -18.21
N GLY A 314 17.37 -17.10 -17.54
CA GLY A 314 17.25 -16.98 -16.10
C GLY A 314 17.72 -15.63 -15.58
N TYR A 315 17.96 -15.59 -14.28
CA TYR A 315 18.37 -14.42 -13.54
C TYR A 315 19.65 -14.73 -12.76
N GLU A 316 20.62 -13.81 -12.79
CA GLU A 316 21.87 -13.99 -12.03
C GLU A 316 21.64 -13.62 -10.56
N PRO A 317 22.18 -14.40 -9.60
CA PRO A 317 22.17 -14.04 -8.19
C PRO A 317 22.84 -12.67 -7.96
N PRO A 318 22.21 -11.74 -7.22
CA PRO A 318 22.76 -10.41 -7.04
C PRO A 318 23.93 -10.45 -6.04
N THR A 319 24.94 -9.63 -6.28
CA THR A 319 26.04 -9.40 -5.34
C THR A 319 25.66 -8.38 -4.26
N TYR A 320 26.49 -8.23 -3.22
CA TYR A 320 26.34 -7.14 -2.26
C TYR A 320 26.44 -5.76 -2.93
N SER A 321 27.29 -5.60 -3.95
CA SER A 321 27.38 -4.36 -4.72
C SER A 321 26.09 -4.05 -5.47
N ASP A 322 25.39 -5.06 -5.98
CA ASP A 322 24.13 -4.87 -6.69
C ASP A 322 23.03 -4.39 -5.75
N ASN A 323 22.96 -4.94 -4.53
CA ASN A 323 22.05 -4.45 -3.50
C ASN A 323 22.31 -2.98 -3.14
N ILE A 324 23.58 -2.58 -3.03
CA ILE A 324 23.96 -1.18 -2.77
C ILE A 324 23.63 -0.29 -3.97
N ASN A 325 23.89 -0.75 -5.20
CA ASN A 325 23.56 -0.04 -6.42
C ASN A 325 22.04 0.21 -6.50
N TRP A 326 21.24 -0.85 -6.35
CA TRP A 326 19.78 -0.77 -6.31
C TRP A 326 19.27 0.20 -5.23
N PHE A 327 19.85 0.13 -4.03
CA PHE A 327 19.50 1.02 -2.93
C PHE A 327 19.71 2.50 -3.30
N PHE A 328 20.85 2.85 -3.89
CA PHE A 328 21.16 4.25 -4.22
C PHE A 328 20.47 4.74 -5.49
N THR A 329 20.37 3.91 -6.53
CA THR A 329 19.84 4.32 -7.84
C THR A 329 18.31 4.27 -7.88
N TYR A 330 17.71 3.14 -7.51
CA TYR A 330 16.26 2.98 -7.53
C TYR A 330 15.61 3.48 -6.23
N GLN A 331 15.97 2.90 -5.09
CA GLN A 331 15.23 3.15 -3.84
C GLN A 331 15.44 4.57 -3.27
N LEU A 332 16.66 5.11 -3.29
CA LEU A 332 16.92 6.49 -2.91
C LEU A 332 16.80 7.46 -4.08
N GLY A 333 17.36 7.15 -5.25
CA GLY A 333 17.34 8.04 -6.42
C GLY A 333 15.93 8.20 -7.00
N LEU A 334 15.39 7.14 -7.58
CA LEU A 334 14.09 7.16 -8.28
C LEU A 334 12.89 7.26 -7.32
N MET A 335 12.92 6.56 -6.18
CA MET A 335 11.77 6.45 -5.28
C MET A 335 11.73 7.49 -4.18
N TYR A 336 12.81 8.23 -3.90
CA TYR A 336 12.81 9.27 -2.86
C TYR A 336 13.26 10.64 -3.38
N TRP A 337 14.51 10.76 -3.84
CA TRP A 337 15.08 12.04 -4.24
C TRP A 337 14.39 12.64 -5.46
N ARG A 338 13.91 11.82 -6.41
CA ARG A 338 13.06 12.29 -7.52
C ARG A 338 11.78 12.98 -7.02
N TYR A 339 11.04 12.36 -6.10
CA TYR A 339 9.83 12.97 -5.53
C TYR A 339 10.14 14.19 -4.66
N PHE A 340 11.24 14.15 -3.93
CA PHE A 340 11.73 15.32 -3.21
C PHE A 340 11.96 16.49 -4.19
N MET A 341 12.62 16.24 -5.32
CA MET A 341 12.87 17.26 -6.34
C MET A 341 11.61 17.68 -7.11
N TRP A 342 10.59 16.82 -7.28
CA TRP A 342 9.29 17.26 -7.80
C TRP A 342 8.72 18.44 -7.02
N ASN A 343 8.83 18.41 -5.69
CA ASN A 343 8.25 19.42 -4.81
C ASN A 343 9.12 20.70 -4.71
N PHE A 344 10.42 20.62 -4.99
CA PHE A 344 11.36 21.72 -4.71
C PHE A 344 12.16 22.23 -5.91
N ALA A 345 12.08 21.55 -7.07
CA ALA A 345 12.73 21.93 -8.32
C ALA A 345 11.74 22.02 -9.48
N GLY A 346 10.82 21.06 -9.56
CA GLY A 346 9.78 20.97 -10.57
C GLY A 346 9.58 19.55 -11.11
N LYS A 347 8.51 19.34 -11.86
CA LYS A 347 8.00 18.04 -12.31
C LYS A 347 7.84 18.03 -13.83
N GLN A 348 8.33 16.96 -14.46
CA GLN A 348 8.28 16.80 -15.91
C GLN A 348 6.86 16.52 -16.40
N ASN A 349 6.15 15.61 -15.71
CA ASN A 349 4.75 15.21 -15.95
C ASN A 349 4.28 14.28 -14.81
N ASP A 350 2.99 13.94 -14.81
CA ASP A 350 2.33 13.00 -13.90
C ASP A 350 2.26 11.55 -14.41
N VAL A 351 2.96 11.25 -15.51
CA VAL A 351 3.06 9.88 -16.03
C VAL A 351 4.02 9.10 -15.14
N GLN A 352 3.67 7.87 -14.82
CA GLN A 352 4.52 7.04 -14.00
C GLN A 352 5.87 6.76 -14.68
N GLY A 353 6.96 7.09 -13.98
CA GLY A 353 8.32 6.86 -14.43
C GLY A 353 8.86 5.51 -13.98
N LEU A 354 9.47 4.76 -14.90
CA LEU A 354 10.17 3.50 -14.64
C LEU A 354 11.69 3.59 -14.94
N GLY A 355 12.27 4.78 -14.76
CA GLY A 355 13.67 5.04 -15.08
C GLY A 355 13.95 5.45 -16.53
N ASN A 356 12.93 5.84 -17.28
CA ASN A 356 13.10 6.41 -18.60
C ASN A 356 13.19 7.95 -18.53
N VAL A 357 13.75 8.58 -19.57
CA VAL A 357 13.96 10.04 -19.62
C VAL A 357 12.71 10.87 -19.92
N ARG A 358 11.60 10.23 -20.29
CA ARG A 358 10.37 10.89 -20.75
C ARG A 358 9.32 11.03 -19.65
N ASP A 359 9.23 10.06 -18.75
CA ASP A 359 8.10 9.90 -17.85
C ASP A 359 8.51 10.06 -16.39
N GLY A 360 7.74 10.87 -15.66
CA GLY A 360 7.85 11.02 -14.22
C GLY A 360 9.14 11.65 -13.72
N ASN A 361 9.94 12.33 -14.54
CA ASN A 361 11.16 12.96 -14.04
C ASN A 361 10.89 14.26 -13.30
N TRP A 362 11.89 14.74 -12.57
CA TRP A 362 11.91 16.11 -12.09
C TRP A 362 12.66 16.98 -13.10
N ILE A 363 12.29 18.26 -13.17
CA ILE A 363 12.96 19.27 -14.00
C ILE A 363 13.13 20.55 -13.22
N THR A 364 14.02 21.42 -13.67
CA THR A 364 14.25 22.73 -13.08
C THR A 364 13.57 23.86 -13.86
N GLY A 365 13.40 23.71 -15.17
CA GLY A 365 13.12 24.82 -16.09
C GLY A 365 14.38 25.57 -16.55
N ILE A 366 15.57 25.09 -16.18
CA ILE A 366 16.86 25.62 -16.58
C ILE A 366 17.44 24.66 -17.63
N SER A 367 17.37 25.07 -18.90
CA SER A 367 17.55 24.19 -20.06
C SER A 367 18.85 23.37 -20.02
N PHE A 368 19.95 23.95 -19.58
CA PHE A 368 21.24 23.25 -19.59
C PHE A 368 21.36 22.19 -18.47
N ILE A 369 20.62 22.32 -17.37
CA ILE A 369 20.51 21.27 -16.33
C ILE A 369 19.57 20.19 -16.83
N ASP A 370 18.39 20.60 -17.30
CA ASP A 370 17.35 19.65 -17.74
C ASP A 370 17.82 18.84 -18.96
N ASN A 371 18.53 19.46 -19.90
CA ASN A 371 19.12 18.79 -21.06
C ASN A 371 20.23 17.81 -20.66
N ALA A 372 20.97 18.12 -19.59
CA ALA A 372 21.96 17.22 -19.07
C ALA A 372 21.32 15.98 -18.41
N MET A 373 20.14 16.14 -17.83
CA MET A 373 19.45 15.03 -17.19
C MET A 373 18.72 14.13 -18.19
N LEU A 374 17.94 14.74 -19.07
CA LEU A 374 16.85 14.08 -19.80
C LEU A 374 17.03 14.18 -21.33
N GLY A 375 18.14 14.74 -21.80
CA GLY A 375 18.35 15.07 -23.20
C GLY A 375 17.61 16.34 -23.62
N ASP A 376 17.72 16.72 -24.89
CA ASP A 376 17.19 17.99 -25.42
C ASP A 376 15.67 18.15 -25.19
N GLN A 377 15.32 18.95 -24.19
CA GLN A 377 13.94 19.18 -23.78
C GLN A 377 13.12 19.99 -24.80
N SER A 378 13.77 20.68 -25.73
CA SER A 378 13.08 21.39 -26.80
C SER A 378 12.38 20.45 -27.79
N ARG A 379 12.80 19.18 -27.82
CA ARG A 379 12.25 18.13 -28.69
C ARG A 379 11.11 17.35 -28.05
N MET A 380 10.67 17.72 -26.85
CA MET A 380 9.56 17.02 -26.19
C MET A 380 8.24 17.22 -26.96
N PRO A 381 7.40 16.18 -27.04
CA PRO A 381 6.11 16.28 -27.71
C PRO A 381 5.18 17.25 -26.97
N ALA A 382 4.28 17.89 -27.72
CA ALA A 382 3.32 18.85 -27.19
C ALA A 382 2.41 18.27 -26.09
N SER A 383 2.15 16.96 -26.11
CA SER A 383 1.40 16.26 -25.06
C SER A 383 2.11 16.27 -23.70
N SER A 384 3.44 16.29 -23.69
CA SER A 384 4.25 16.32 -22.47
C SER A 384 4.47 17.76 -21.99
N THR A 385 4.70 18.71 -22.89
CA THR A 385 4.92 20.12 -22.52
C THR A 385 3.63 20.86 -22.14
N ASN A 386 2.47 20.46 -22.68
CA ASN A 386 1.17 20.96 -22.27
C ASN A 386 0.51 20.11 -21.17
N ASN A 387 1.24 19.14 -20.59
CA ASN A 387 0.76 18.42 -19.43
C ASN A 387 0.64 19.41 -18.25
N LYS A 388 -0.50 19.43 -17.57
CA LYS A 388 -0.73 20.34 -16.43
C LYS A 388 0.25 20.12 -15.28
N ALA A 389 0.71 18.88 -15.09
CA ALA A 389 1.71 18.53 -14.10
C ALA A 389 3.15 18.92 -14.51
N HIS A 390 3.34 19.49 -15.72
CA HIS A 390 4.63 20.00 -16.16
C HIS A 390 4.90 21.36 -15.50
N ASN A 391 5.65 21.36 -14.40
CA ASN A 391 5.92 22.56 -13.60
C ASN A 391 7.42 22.87 -13.48
N ARG A 392 7.74 24.16 -13.41
CA ARG A 392 9.12 24.66 -13.37
C ARG A 392 9.30 25.63 -12.21
N LEU A 393 10.03 25.19 -11.17
CA LEU A 393 10.25 25.98 -9.95
C LEU A 393 11.65 26.63 -9.91
N PHE A 394 12.47 26.42 -10.94
CA PHE A 394 13.81 27.02 -11.10
C PHE A 394 14.74 26.79 -9.91
N LEU A 395 14.57 25.66 -9.21
CA LEU A 395 15.25 25.31 -7.95
C LEU A 395 15.02 26.32 -6.80
N LEU A 396 14.16 27.32 -6.93
CA LEU A 396 14.02 28.38 -5.93
C LEU A 396 13.63 27.85 -4.53
N PRO A 397 12.61 26.97 -4.40
CA PRO A 397 12.28 26.39 -3.09
C PRO A 397 13.42 25.51 -2.56
N PHE A 398 14.06 24.72 -3.42
CA PHE A 398 15.21 23.90 -3.04
C PHE A 398 16.34 24.74 -2.46
N LEU A 399 16.80 25.78 -3.17
CA LEU A 399 17.92 26.62 -2.77
C LEU A 399 17.65 27.35 -1.44
N LEU A 400 16.43 27.89 -1.27
CA LEU A 400 16.03 28.53 -0.02
C LEU A 400 15.97 27.51 1.13
N GLY A 401 15.44 26.30 0.90
CA GLY A 401 15.43 25.24 1.91
C GLY A 401 16.83 24.83 2.37
N ILE A 402 17.80 24.71 1.46
CA ILE A 402 19.21 24.47 1.83
C ILE A 402 19.76 25.60 2.69
N LEU A 403 19.51 26.85 2.28
CA LEU A 403 19.96 28.03 3.00
C LEU A 403 19.44 28.04 4.45
N GLY A 404 18.16 27.75 4.66
CA GLY A 404 17.58 27.66 6.00
C GLY A 404 18.05 26.45 6.81
N CYS A 405 18.31 25.32 6.16
CA CYS A 405 18.85 24.12 6.80
C CYS A 405 20.25 24.37 7.38
N VAL A 406 21.15 24.95 6.58
CA VAL A 406 22.51 25.30 7.00
C VAL A 406 22.51 26.40 8.06
N TYR A 407 21.61 27.38 7.93
CA TYR A 407 21.42 28.40 8.95
C TYR A 407 21.01 27.82 10.30
N GLN A 408 20.02 26.92 10.34
CA GLN A 408 19.63 26.29 11.59
C GLN A 408 20.76 25.42 12.16
N PHE A 409 21.49 24.67 11.32
CA PHE A 409 22.64 23.87 11.75
C PHE A 409 23.74 24.70 12.41
N THR A 410 24.04 25.87 11.85
CA THR A 410 25.07 26.78 12.39
C THR A 410 24.60 27.53 13.64
N ARG A 411 23.29 27.76 13.79
CA ARG A 411 22.72 28.55 14.88
C ARG A 411 22.29 27.73 16.10
N ASP A 412 21.55 26.64 15.88
CA ASP A 412 21.03 25.76 16.92
C ASP A 412 21.04 24.29 16.44
N ARG A 413 22.13 23.59 16.76
CA ARG A 413 22.30 22.18 16.42
C ARG A 413 21.26 21.28 17.09
N LYS A 414 20.70 21.66 18.24
CA LYS A 414 19.76 20.79 18.97
C LYS A 414 18.43 20.75 18.26
N ASP A 415 17.89 21.93 17.93
CA ASP A 415 16.65 22.04 17.17
C ASP A 415 16.84 21.56 15.72
N TRP A 416 18.03 21.73 15.14
CA TRP A 416 18.36 21.15 13.84
C TRP A 416 18.32 19.61 13.86
N ILE A 417 18.90 18.95 14.87
CA ILE A 417 18.85 17.48 15.00
C ILE A 417 17.40 17.00 15.05
N VAL A 418 16.52 17.71 15.76
CA VAL A 418 15.09 17.34 15.83
C VAL A 418 14.44 17.40 14.45
N ASN A 419 14.61 18.50 13.71
CA ASN A 419 14.00 18.63 12.39
C ASN A 419 14.63 17.67 11.37
N PHE A 420 15.95 17.44 11.47
CA PHE A 420 16.65 16.45 10.66
C PHE A 420 16.14 15.04 10.92
N LEU A 421 15.90 14.67 12.19
CA LEU A 421 15.33 13.36 12.51
C LEU A 421 13.92 13.21 11.96
N LEU A 422 13.10 14.28 11.98
CA LEU A 422 11.80 14.25 11.31
C LEU A 422 11.97 14.02 9.81
N PHE A 423 12.81 14.80 9.14
CA PHE A 423 13.14 14.65 7.71
C PHE A 423 13.65 13.24 7.36
N PHE A 424 14.60 12.72 8.13
CA PHE A 424 15.22 11.42 7.90
C PHE A 424 14.25 10.26 8.17
N MET A 425 13.57 10.27 9.31
CA MET A 425 12.70 9.17 9.72
C MET A 425 11.45 9.04 8.84
N THR A 426 10.92 10.17 8.35
CA THR A 426 9.72 10.18 7.49
C THR A 426 10.04 10.21 5.99
N GLY A 427 11.33 10.08 5.64
CA GLY A 427 11.82 10.01 4.27
C GLY A 427 12.67 8.77 4.05
N ILE A 428 13.98 8.90 4.22
CA ILE A 428 14.97 7.86 3.96
C ILE A 428 14.72 6.58 4.80
N ALA A 429 14.31 6.70 6.07
CA ALA A 429 14.03 5.52 6.88
C ALA A 429 12.79 4.74 6.40
N VAL A 430 11.81 5.41 5.79
CA VAL A 430 10.65 4.75 5.16
C VAL A 430 11.11 3.88 3.99
N VAL A 431 12.07 4.35 3.19
CA VAL A 431 12.65 3.55 2.10
C VAL A 431 13.29 2.27 2.64
N LEU A 432 14.10 2.39 3.71
CA LEU A 432 14.75 1.24 4.35
C LEU A 432 13.74 0.23 4.90
N TYR A 433 12.67 0.73 5.53
CA TYR A 433 11.62 -0.09 6.16
C TYR A 433 10.69 -0.76 5.15
N LEU A 434 10.26 -0.06 4.11
CA LEU A 434 9.37 -0.63 3.11
C LEU A 434 10.10 -1.61 2.19
N ASN A 435 11.43 -1.47 2.06
CA ASN A 435 12.28 -2.26 1.16
C ASN A 435 11.61 -2.53 -0.20
N GLN A 436 11.10 -1.45 -0.80
CA GLN A 436 10.17 -1.52 -1.93
C GLN A 436 10.79 -2.29 -3.10
N PRO A 437 10.04 -3.21 -3.73
CA PRO A 437 10.49 -3.87 -4.93
C PRO A 437 10.46 -2.93 -6.15
N GLY A 438 11.05 -3.40 -7.25
CA GLY A 438 11.02 -2.72 -8.55
C GLY A 438 9.59 -2.49 -9.08
N ASN A 439 9.44 -1.75 -10.18
CA ASN A 439 8.18 -1.60 -10.94
C ASN A 439 6.89 -1.49 -10.11
N GLN A 440 6.75 -0.40 -9.34
CA GLN A 440 5.54 -0.16 -8.55
C GLN A 440 4.29 -0.01 -9.45
N PRO A 441 3.06 -0.25 -8.97
CA PRO A 441 1.85 -0.11 -9.80
C PRO A 441 1.44 1.35 -10.06
N ARG A 442 1.99 2.30 -9.29
CA ARG A 442 1.77 3.74 -9.39
C ARG A 442 2.83 4.51 -8.62
N GLU A 443 2.89 5.82 -8.83
CA GLU A 443 3.73 6.73 -8.05
C GLU A 443 3.31 6.76 -6.56
N ARG A 444 4.31 6.87 -5.66
CA ARG A 444 4.15 6.79 -4.19
C ARG A 444 4.78 7.95 -3.43
N ASP A 445 4.85 9.12 -4.04
CA ASP A 445 5.34 10.37 -3.43
C ASP A 445 4.68 10.69 -2.07
N TYR A 446 3.38 10.37 -1.94
CA TYR A 446 2.60 10.56 -0.71
C TYR A 446 3.20 9.86 0.53
N ALA A 447 3.99 8.79 0.35
CA ALA A 447 4.63 8.08 1.46
C ALA A 447 5.72 8.90 2.17
N TYR A 448 6.24 9.95 1.52
CA TYR A 448 7.38 10.75 1.98
C TYR A 448 7.02 12.19 2.35
N VAL A 449 5.73 12.55 2.31
CA VAL A 449 5.25 13.92 2.58
C VAL A 449 5.70 14.44 3.95
N GLY A 450 5.87 13.56 4.93
CA GLY A 450 6.44 13.92 6.24
C GLY A 450 7.83 14.57 6.14
N SER A 451 8.70 14.07 5.25
CA SER A 451 10.03 14.64 5.07
C SER A 451 9.97 15.96 4.33
N PHE A 452 9.02 16.11 3.39
CA PHE A 452 8.80 17.36 2.67
C PHE A 452 8.34 18.47 3.63
N TYR A 453 7.50 18.16 4.61
CA TYR A 453 7.18 19.10 5.69
C TYR A 453 8.41 19.47 6.53
N GLY A 454 9.27 18.49 6.85
CA GLY A 454 10.56 18.75 7.52
C GLY A 454 11.44 19.72 6.73
N PHE A 455 11.51 19.58 5.40
CA PHE A 455 12.25 20.50 4.54
C PHE A 455 11.58 21.88 4.40
N ALA A 456 10.25 21.94 4.38
CA ALA A 456 9.50 23.20 4.33
C ALA A 456 9.72 24.08 5.59
N VAL A 457 9.99 23.46 6.75
CA VAL A 457 10.44 24.22 7.95
C VAL A 457 11.75 24.96 7.65
N TRP A 458 12.71 24.31 6.99
CA TRP A 458 13.96 24.97 6.59
C TRP A 458 13.72 26.03 5.53
N LEU A 459 12.82 25.80 4.57
CA LEU A 459 12.42 26.83 3.60
C LEU A 459 11.94 28.11 4.30
N GLY A 460 11.14 28.01 5.36
CA GLY A 460 10.72 29.16 6.16
C GLY A 460 11.88 29.83 6.92
N LEU A 461 12.81 29.05 7.47
CA LEU A 461 13.99 29.58 8.19
C LEU A 461 14.98 30.32 7.28
N ALA A 462 14.88 30.12 5.95
CA ALA A 462 15.67 30.85 4.96
C ALA A 462 15.48 32.37 5.07
N VAL A 463 14.25 32.82 5.33
CA VAL A 463 13.91 34.25 5.50
C VAL A 463 14.72 34.86 6.65
N VAL A 464 14.77 34.17 7.79
CA VAL A 464 15.52 34.62 8.97
C VAL A 464 17.01 34.66 8.69
N SER A 465 17.52 33.65 7.97
CA SER A 465 18.92 33.57 7.58
C SER A 465 19.35 34.75 6.69
N ILE A 466 18.54 35.09 5.67
CA ILE A 466 18.83 36.20 4.75
C ILE A 466 18.90 37.52 5.50
N VAL A 467 17.90 37.85 6.33
CA VAL A 467 17.90 39.08 7.14
C VAL A 467 19.17 39.18 7.99
N ARG A 468 19.60 38.07 8.59
CA ARG A 468 20.81 38.05 9.44
C ARG A 468 22.10 38.17 8.66
N MET A 469 22.22 37.52 7.51
CA MET A 469 23.40 37.68 6.64
C MET A 469 23.51 39.11 6.13
N VAL A 470 22.41 39.75 5.75
CA VAL A 470 22.40 41.15 5.31
C VAL A 470 22.94 42.08 6.42
N ARG A 471 22.51 41.86 7.67
CA ARG A 471 22.87 42.64 8.87
C ARG A 471 24.18 42.23 9.55
N GLU A 472 24.94 41.30 8.96
CA GLU A 472 26.15 40.73 9.58
C GLU A 472 27.22 41.77 9.95
N LYS A 473 27.33 42.86 9.18
CA LYS A 473 28.31 43.94 9.41
C LYS A 473 28.06 44.74 10.71
N ASP A 474 26.82 44.74 11.21
CA ASP A 474 26.43 45.47 12.42
C ASP A 474 26.58 44.62 13.70
N LEU A 475 27.06 43.37 13.59
CA LEU A 475 27.23 42.48 14.73
C LEU A 475 28.52 42.80 15.50
N PRO A 476 28.49 42.98 16.84
CA PRO A 476 29.67 43.29 17.64
C PRO A 476 30.80 42.27 17.44
N THR A 477 32.03 42.77 17.34
CA THR A 477 33.27 41.98 17.25
C THR A 477 33.43 41.07 18.47
N GLY A 478 32.96 39.83 18.34
CA GLY A 478 32.95 38.82 19.40
C GLY A 478 31.77 37.83 19.32
N GLN A 479 30.70 38.16 18.59
CA GLN A 479 29.61 37.20 18.33
C GLN A 479 29.93 36.27 17.15
N THR A 480 29.34 35.07 17.19
CA THR A 480 29.34 33.99 16.18
C THR A 480 28.92 34.40 14.76
N GLY A 481 28.66 35.69 14.52
CA GLY A 481 28.21 36.25 13.26
C GLY A 481 29.31 36.55 12.24
N LYS A 482 30.58 36.75 12.62
CA LYS A 482 31.62 37.37 11.76
C LYS A 482 32.11 36.55 10.53
N ASN A 483 31.42 35.48 10.15
CA ASN A 483 31.66 34.66 8.96
C ASN A 483 30.37 33.91 8.53
N LEU A 484 29.19 34.40 8.93
CA LEU A 484 27.92 33.71 8.72
C LEU A 484 27.66 33.51 7.23
N PHE A 485 27.80 34.57 6.44
CA PHE A 485 27.66 34.49 4.99
C PHE A 485 28.61 33.47 4.37
N LYS A 486 29.91 33.53 4.71
CA LYS A 486 30.92 32.61 4.18
C LYS A 486 30.60 31.14 4.52
N ASN A 487 30.22 30.87 5.76
CA ASN A 487 29.88 29.52 6.21
C ASN A 487 28.63 28.98 5.52
N ILE A 488 27.57 29.80 5.41
CA ILE A 488 26.33 29.41 4.73
C ILE A 488 26.57 29.16 3.23
N LEU A 489 27.40 30.00 2.61
CA LEU A 489 27.75 29.87 1.20
C LEU A 489 28.48 28.55 0.92
N ILE A 490 29.55 28.25 1.67
CA ILE A 490 30.37 27.05 1.45
C ILE A 490 29.60 25.78 1.85
N THR A 491 29.05 25.74 3.06
CA THR A 491 28.36 24.54 3.56
C THR A 491 27.10 24.25 2.75
N GLY A 492 26.36 25.28 2.34
CA GLY A 492 25.19 25.09 1.50
C GLY A 492 25.52 24.69 0.06
N ALA A 493 26.63 25.16 -0.52
CA ALA A 493 27.09 24.69 -1.83
C ALA A 493 27.46 23.20 -1.78
N VAL A 494 28.20 22.78 -0.73
CA VAL A 494 28.54 21.36 -0.51
C VAL A 494 27.29 20.51 -0.31
N LEU A 495 26.34 20.96 0.50
CA LEU A 495 25.09 20.21 0.73
C LEU A 495 24.25 20.11 -0.55
N SER A 496 24.15 21.19 -1.32
CA SER A 496 23.44 21.23 -2.60
C SER A 496 24.08 20.29 -3.62
N PHE A 497 25.42 20.20 -3.66
CA PHE A 497 26.15 19.24 -4.48
C PHE A 497 25.76 17.80 -4.13
N PHE A 498 25.79 17.41 -2.85
CA PHE A 498 25.49 16.03 -2.46
C PHE A 498 24.02 15.66 -2.71
N ILE A 499 23.07 16.56 -2.42
CA ILE A 499 21.65 16.29 -2.71
C ILE A 499 21.42 16.23 -4.22
N GLY A 500 22.06 17.11 -5.00
CA GLY A 500 22.09 17.00 -6.46
C GLY A 500 22.57 15.62 -6.88
N LEU A 501 23.74 15.20 -6.39
CA LEU A 501 24.37 13.93 -6.77
C LEU A 501 23.47 12.72 -6.47
N MET A 502 22.85 12.70 -5.28
CA MET A 502 21.92 11.64 -4.91
C MET A 502 20.62 11.67 -5.72
N SER A 503 20.15 12.86 -6.11
CA SER A 503 18.97 13.02 -6.98
C SER A 503 19.24 12.60 -8.43
N PHE A 504 20.50 12.56 -8.83
CA PHE A 504 20.97 12.10 -10.15
C PHE A 504 21.54 10.68 -10.15
N ALA A 505 21.54 9.97 -9.01
CA ALA A 505 22.28 8.71 -8.87
C ALA A 505 21.91 7.67 -9.95
N TRP A 506 20.71 7.75 -10.53
CA TRP A 506 20.22 6.87 -11.58
C TRP A 506 20.46 7.37 -13.02
N HIS A 507 20.95 8.60 -13.23
CA HIS A 507 21.37 9.15 -14.52
C HIS A 507 22.91 9.20 -14.61
N THR A 508 23.52 8.03 -14.78
CA THR A 508 24.94 7.77 -14.46
C THR A 508 26.00 8.60 -15.20
N LYS A 509 25.72 9.20 -16.37
CA LYS A 509 26.74 9.96 -17.13
C LYS A 509 26.77 11.47 -16.88
N GLN A 510 25.72 12.05 -16.30
CA GLN A 510 25.58 13.53 -16.20
C GLN A 510 25.33 14.03 -14.77
N ALA A 511 25.27 13.10 -13.80
CA ALA A 511 25.07 13.38 -12.39
C ALA A 511 26.11 14.37 -11.82
N LEU A 512 27.40 14.14 -12.10
CA LEU A 512 28.47 14.96 -11.53
C LEU A 512 28.46 16.41 -12.07
N PRO A 513 28.44 16.67 -13.40
CA PRO A 513 28.34 18.03 -13.94
C PRO A 513 27.09 18.78 -13.45
N ALA A 514 25.93 18.13 -13.44
CA ALA A 514 24.69 18.76 -12.99
C ALA A 514 24.73 19.13 -11.50
N SER A 515 25.30 18.26 -10.65
CA SER A 515 25.47 18.50 -9.22
C SER A 515 26.40 19.68 -8.93
N ILE A 516 27.50 19.78 -9.68
CA ILE A 516 28.43 20.92 -9.60
C ILE A 516 27.68 22.21 -9.94
N MET A 517 26.88 22.20 -11.00
CA MET A 517 26.09 23.38 -11.35
C MET A 517 25.12 23.77 -10.23
N ILE A 518 24.36 22.83 -9.67
CA ILE A 518 23.41 23.14 -8.60
C ILE A 518 24.12 23.81 -7.42
N ALA A 519 25.33 23.36 -7.08
CA ALA A 519 26.16 24.00 -6.05
C ALA A 519 26.62 25.42 -6.42
N VAL A 520 27.02 25.63 -7.69
CA VAL A 520 27.37 26.97 -8.21
C VAL A 520 26.16 27.89 -8.18
N LEU A 521 24.99 27.42 -8.64
CA LEU A 521 23.74 28.16 -8.61
C LEU A 521 23.35 28.54 -7.19
N TYR A 522 23.48 27.63 -6.22
CA TYR A 522 23.27 27.94 -4.81
C TYR A 522 24.18 29.09 -4.34
N ALA A 523 25.46 29.03 -4.67
CA ALA A 523 26.43 30.04 -4.25
C ALA A 523 26.11 31.42 -4.88
N VAL A 524 25.85 31.44 -6.20
CA VAL A 524 25.48 32.66 -6.93
C VAL A 524 24.18 33.22 -6.40
N PHE A 525 23.14 32.39 -6.26
CA PHE A 525 21.84 32.79 -5.72
C PHE A 525 21.96 33.42 -4.34
N THR A 526 22.68 32.77 -3.42
CA THR A 526 22.89 33.26 -2.05
C THR A 526 23.63 34.60 -2.05
N ALA A 527 24.66 34.75 -2.88
CA ALA A 527 25.42 35.99 -3.01
C ALA A 527 24.56 37.13 -3.58
N VAL A 528 23.86 36.88 -4.68
CA VAL A 528 22.98 37.86 -5.34
C VAL A 528 21.88 38.32 -4.39
N LEU A 529 21.24 37.39 -3.68
CA LEU A 529 20.22 37.73 -2.68
C LEU A 529 20.77 38.66 -1.60
N VAL A 530 21.88 38.29 -0.96
CA VAL A 530 22.43 39.05 0.17
C VAL A 530 22.96 40.41 -0.28
N TYR A 531 23.74 40.48 -1.37
CA TYR A 531 24.29 41.74 -1.85
C TYR A 531 23.23 42.64 -2.49
N GLY A 532 22.25 42.07 -3.19
CA GLY A 532 21.12 42.82 -3.75
C GLY A 532 20.28 43.48 -2.65
N ILE A 533 19.91 42.73 -1.59
CA ILE A 533 19.16 43.29 -0.46
C ILE A 533 20.00 44.34 0.29
N ARG A 534 21.32 44.12 0.46
CA ARG A 534 22.22 45.13 1.04
C ARG A 534 22.24 46.42 0.23
N ALA A 535 22.29 46.33 -1.10
CA ALA A 535 22.28 47.51 -1.97
C ALA A 535 20.98 48.32 -1.81
N ILE A 536 19.83 47.65 -1.70
CA ILE A 536 18.51 48.29 -1.52
C ILE A 536 18.34 48.89 -0.12
N SER A 537 18.99 48.31 0.91
CA SER A 537 18.80 48.67 2.32
C SER A 537 19.88 49.58 2.90
N SER A 538 20.42 50.49 2.08
CA SER A 538 21.49 51.42 2.49
C SER A 538 22.71 50.70 3.05
N GLY A 539 23.19 49.67 2.35
CA GLY A 539 24.33 48.85 2.78
C GLY A 539 24.02 47.86 3.91
N GLY A 540 22.75 47.61 4.21
CA GLY A 540 22.29 46.75 5.31
C GLY A 540 21.94 47.49 6.60
N GLN A 541 21.93 48.83 6.59
CA GLN A 541 21.68 49.64 7.79
C GLN A 541 20.20 49.93 8.06
N ASN A 542 19.33 49.92 7.02
CA ASN A 542 17.91 50.23 7.20
C ASN A 542 17.08 48.95 7.45
N PRO A 543 16.66 48.66 8.70
CA PRO A 543 15.99 47.41 9.03
C PRO A 543 14.62 47.23 8.37
N MET A 544 13.89 48.33 8.14
CA MET A 544 12.60 48.28 7.48
C MET A 544 12.75 47.85 6.02
N LEU A 545 13.71 48.43 5.30
CA LEU A 545 14.00 48.06 3.91
C LEU A 545 14.54 46.63 3.80
N ILE A 546 15.36 46.16 4.74
CA ILE A 546 15.82 44.75 4.78
C ILE A 546 14.64 43.80 4.88
N ASN A 547 13.72 44.06 5.83
CA ASN A 547 12.56 43.21 6.05
C ASN A 547 11.65 43.21 4.82
N ILE A 548 11.31 44.38 4.27
CA ILE A 548 10.46 44.50 3.08
C ILE A 548 11.10 43.79 1.88
N ALA A 549 12.36 44.10 1.56
CA ALA A 549 13.06 43.48 0.42
C ALA A 549 13.18 41.97 0.57
N THR A 550 13.51 41.47 1.78
CA THR A 550 13.57 40.03 2.03
C THR A 550 12.20 39.38 1.86
N THR A 551 11.13 39.97 2.40
CA THR A 551 9.76 39.45 2.23
C THR A 551 9.35 39.41 0.75
N VAL A 552 9.58 40.48 0.00
CA VAL A 552 9.26 40.56 -1.44
C VAL A 552 10.01 39.50 -2.24
N VAL A 553 11.29 39.26 -1.93
CA VAL A 553 12.07 38.26 -2.67
C VAL A 553 11.68 36.83 -2.26
N CYS A 554 11.48 36.57 -0.97
CA CYS A 554 11.15 35.22 -0.50
C CYS A 554 9.72 34.79 -0.84
N ILE A 555 8.76 35.71 -1.00
CA ILE A 555 7.38 35.37 -1.37
C ILE A 555 7.27 34.89 -2.82
N ILE A 556 8.28 35.14 -3.66
CA ILE A 556 8.32 34.63 -5.05
C ILE A 556 8.23 33.10 -5.07
N ALA A 557 8.90 32.40 -4.14
CA ALA A 557 8.89 30.95 -4.10
C ALA A 557 7.47 30.36 -3.90
N PRO A 558 6.71 30.71 -2.84
CA PRO A 558 5.35 30.21 -2.69
C PRO A 558 4.39 30.71 -3.79
N ILE A 559 4.60 31.91 -4.36
CA ILE A 559 3.80 32.38 -5.51
C ILE A 559 4.03 31.50 -6.74
N ILE A 560 5.27 31.18 -7.09
CA ILE A 560 5.59 30.31 -8.23
C ILE A 560 5.05 28.90 -8.00
N MET A 561 5.23 28.34 -6.81
CA MET A 561 4.66 27.03 -6.47
C MET A 561 3.14 27.02 -6.64
N ALA A 562 2.44 28.03 -6.09
CA ALA A 562 1.00 28.15 -6.26
C ALA A 562 0.59 28.32 -7.73
N GLN A 563 1.27 29.18 -8.49
CA GLN A 563 0.95 29.43 -9.90
C GLN A 563 1.16 28.18 -10.76
N GLN A 564 2.24 27.44 -10.54
CA GLN A 564 2.65 26.31 -11.38
C GLN A 564 1.92 25.01 -11.04
N GLU A 565 1.39 24.85 -9.83
CA GLU A 565 0.79 23.59 -9.38
C GLU A 565 -0.75 23.64 -9.25
N TRP A 566 -1.36 24.83 -9.29
CA TRP A 566 -2.80 24.97 -9.03
C TRP A 566 -3.71 24.22 -10.01
N ASP A 567 -3.41 24.28 -11.31
CA ASP A 567 -4.26 23.70 -12.35
C ASP A 567 -4.15 22.18 -12.45
N ASP A 568 -3.01 21.59 -12.07
CA ASP A 568 -2.88 20.15 -11.83
C ASP A 568 -3.59 19.74 -10.53
N HIS A 569 -3.86 20.61 -9.56
CA HIS A 569 -4.66 20.19 -8.39
C HIS A 569 -6.18 20.28 -8.61
N ASP A 570 -6.66 20.93 -9.67
CA ASP A 570 -8.08 20.96 -10.01
C ASP A 570 -8.55 19.59 -10.55
N ARG A 571 -9.46 18.96 -9.81
CA ARG A 571 -10.10 17.67 -10.15
C ARG A 571 -11.59 17.82 -10.51
N SER A 572 -12.13 19.05 -10.53
CA SER A 572 -13.57 19.33 -10.70
C SER A 572 -14.19 18.78 -11.99
N LYS A 573 -13.37 18.59 -13.05
CA LYS A 573 -13.81 18.07 -14.36
C LYS A 573 -13.48 16.59 -14.59
N LYS A 574 -12.88 15.89 -13.62
CA LYS A 574 -12.49 14.47 -13.77
C LYS A 574 -13.69 13.55 -13.49
N HIS A 575 -14.57 13.39 -14.48
CA HIS A 575 -15.79 12.56 -14.38
C HIS A 575 -15.66 11.14 -14.95
N LEU A 576 -14.56 10.82 -15.66
CA LEU A 576 -14.42 9.57 -16.42
C LEU A 576 -14.75 8.32 -15.58
N ALA A 577 -14.27 8.23 -14.35
CA ALA A 577 -14.53 7.06 -13.49
C ALA A 577 -16.02 6.90 -13.15
N SER A 578 -16.71 8.00 -12.81
CA SER A 578 -18.16 7.99 -12.51
C SER A 578 -18.96 7.71 -13.78
N ASP A 579 -18.61 8.33 -14.91
CA ASP A 579 -19.29 8.14 -16.18
C ASP A 579 -19.18 6.67 -16.66
N VAL A 580 -17.97 6.09 -16.62
CA VAL A 580 -17.73 4.68 -17.00
C VAL A 580 -18.46 3.72 -16.07
N ALA A 581 -18.50 3.99 -14.77
CA ALA A 581 -19.24 3.18 -13.82
C ALA A 581 -20.74 3.16 -14.12
N ARG A 582 -21.33 4.32 -14.38
CA ARG A 582 -22.75 4.43 -14.77
C ARG A 582 -23.02 3.70 -16.08
N ASP A 583 -22.14 3.85 -17.07
CA ASP A 583 -22.30 3.18 -18.37
C ASP A 583 -22.22 1.66 -18.26
N TYR A 584 -21.33 1.11 -17.42
CA TYR A 584 -21.30 -0.33 -17.12
C TYR A 584 -22.60 -0.81 -16.47
N LEU A 585 -23.11 -0.10 -15.45
CA LEU A 585 -24.35 -0.48 -14.76
C LEU A 585 -25.57 -0.38 -15.70
N GLU A 586 -25.67 0.70 -16.47
CA GLU A 586 -26.78 0.91 -17.41
C GLU A 586 -26.72 -0.04 -18.61
N SER A 587 -25.55 -0.59 -18.93
CA SER A 587 -25.41 -1.66 -19.95
C SER A 587 -26.05 -2.99 -19.50
N CYS A 588 -26.20 -3.20 -18.19
CA CYS A 588 -26.70 -4.46 -17.65
C CYS A 588 -28.23 -4.50 -17.57
N ALA A 589 -28.81 -5.67 -17.87
CA ALA A 589 -30.22 -5.95 -17.62
C ALA A 589 -30.61 -5.85 -16.12
N LYS A 590 -31.92 -5.77 -15.84
CA LYS A 590 -32.43 -5.66 -14.47
C LYS A 590 -32.04 -6.88 -13.62
N ASN A 591 -31.68 -6.67 -12.35
CA ASN A 591 -31.30 -7.69 -11.37
C ASN A 591 -30.09 -8.55 -11.78
N ALA A 592 -29.22 -8.01 -12.63
CA ALA A 592 -28.04 -8.69 -13.14
C ALA A 592 -26.97 -8.96 -12.07
N ILE A 593 -26.06 -9.88 -12.37
CA ILE A 593 -24.80 -10.12 -11.68
C ILE A 593 -23.70 -9.58 -12.60
N LEU A 594 -22.85 -8.68 -12.09
CA LEU A 594 -21.74 -8.08 -12.83
C LEU A 594 -20.42 -8.43 -12.14
N PHE A 595 -19.60 -9.27 -12.79
CA PHE A 595 -18.25 -9.57 -12.36
C PHE A 595 -17.26 -8.48 -12.81
N THR A 596 -16.40 -8.06 -11.89
CA THR A 596 -15.35 -7.06 -12.07
C THR A 596 -13.99 -7.66 -11.73
N PHE A 597 -12.89 -7.07 -12.20
CA PHE A 597 -11.57 -7.72 -12.13
C PHE A 597 -10.48 -6.91 -11.43
N GLY A 598 -10.74 -5.67 -11.01
CA GLY A 598 -9.76 -4.91 -10.24
C GLY A 598 -10.34 -3.70 -9.54
N ASP A 599 -9.47 -2.90 -8.94
CA ASP A 599 -9.89 -1.71 -8.19
C ASP A 599 -10.50 -0.65 -9.12
N ASN A 600 -9.96 -0.52 -10.34
CA ASN A 600 -10.29 0.54 -11.28
C ASN A 600 -11.69 0.41 -11.91
N ASP A 601 -12.24 -0.80 -12.01
CA ASP A 601 -13.62 -1.02 -12.44
C ASP A 601 -14.55 -1.17 -11.24
N THR A 602 -14.14 -1.86 -10.18
CA THR A 602 -14.99 -2.16 -9.01
C THR A 602 -15.32 -0.93 -8.17
N TYR A 603 -14.34 -0.14 -7.73
CA TYR A 603 -14.60 0.93 -6.76
C TYR A 603 -15.48 2.04 -7.32
N PRO A 604 -15.32 2.49 -8.59
CA PRO A 604 -16.25 3.44 -9.19
C PRO A 604 -17.68 2.90 -9.28
N LEU A 605 -17.86 1.61 -9.56
CA LEU A 605 -19.18 0.95 -9.60
C LEU A 605 -19.85 0.93 -8.23
N TRP A 606 -19.10 0.56 -7.18
CA TRP A 606 -19.60 0.62 -5.82
C TRP A 606 -19.94 2.05 -5.38
N TYR A 607 -19.13 3.04 -5.72
CA TYR A 607 -19.46 4.44 -5.46
C TYR A 607 -20.77 4.85 -6.13
N ALA A 608 -20.96 4.51 -7.41
CA ALA A 608 -22.18 4.83 -8.15
C ALA A 608 -23.43 4.18 -7.50
N GLN A 609 -23.32 2.97 -6.97
CA GLN A 609 -24.43 2.31 -6.25
C GLN A 609 -24.68 2.91 -4.87
N GLU A 610 -23.65 2.95 -4.02
CA GLU A 610 -23.80 3.26 -2.58
C GLU A 610 -23.99 4.75 -2.30
N VAL A 611 -23.39 5.62 -3.12
CA VAL A 611 -23.44 7.06 -2.93
C VAL A 611 -24.43 7.72 -3.87
N GLU A 612 -24.40 7.36 -5.16
CA GLU A 612 -25.26 7.99 -6.16
C GLU A 612 -26.61 7.27 -6.39
N GLY A 613 -26.79 6.06 -5.84
CA GLY A 613 -28.03 5.29 -5.97
C GLY A 613 -28.30 4.76 -7.38
N VAL A 614 -27.27 4.61 -8.21
CA VAL A 614 -27.40 4.16 -9.61
C VAL A 614 -27.52 2.64 -9.66
N ARG A 615 -28.62 2.13 -10.21
CA ARG A 615 -28.86 0.67 -10.43
C ARG A 615 -28.53 -0.20 -9.20
N PRO A 616 -29.13 0.07 -8.02
CA PRO A 616 -28.94 -0.73 -6.80
C PRO A 616 -29.51 -2.15 -6.91
N ASP A 617 -30.16 -2.48 -8.03
CA ASP A 617 -30.66 -3.81 -8.37
C ASP A 617 -29.57 -4.77 -8.88
N ILE A 618 -28.42 -4.26 -9.33
CA ILE A 618 -27.32 -5.09 -9.87
C ILE A 618 -26.43 -5.57 -8.72
N ARG A 619 -26.01 -6.84 -8.75
CA ARG A 619 -24.94 -7.34 -7.86
C ARG A 619 -23.58 -7.14 -8.50
N ILE A 620 -22.73 -6.30 -7.91
CA ILE A 620 -21.32 -6.19 -8.29
C ILE A 620 -20.50 -7.23 -7.52
N ILE A 621 -19.73 -8.06 -8.24
CA ILE A 621 -18.85 -9.07 -7.66
C ILE A 621 -17.41 -8.87 -8.14
N ASN A 622 -16.51 -8.54 -7.22
CA ASN A 622 -15.09 -8.45 -7.54
C ASN A 622 -14.44 -9.84 -7.55
N ASN A 623 -13.97 -10.28 -8.71
CA ASN A 623 -13.34 -11.60 -8.87
C ASN A 623 -12.10 -11.79 -7.99
N SER A 624 -11.27 -10.75 -7.83
CA SER A 624 -10.05 -10.81 -7.01
C SER A 624 -10.33 -11.05 -5.52
N LEU A 625 -11.52 -10.67 -5.04
CA LEU A 625 -11.97 -10.93 -3.66
C LEU A 625 -12.81 -12.21 -3.54
N LEU A 626 -13.34 -12.74 -4.65
CA LEU A 626 -14.29 -13.86 -4.68
C LEU A 626 -13.69 -15.19 -4.24
N GLY A 627 -12.38 -15.25 -4.00
CA GLY A 627 -11.70 -16.40 -3.40
C GLY A 627 -11.88 -16.51 -1.88
N ILE A 628 -12.38 -15.46 -1.22
CA ILE A 628 -12.48 -15.41 0.24
C ILE A 628 -13.87 -15.84 0.71
N ASP A 629 -13.91 -16.69 1.73
CA ASP A 629 -15.10 -17.35 2.26
C ASP A 629 -16.22 -16.38 2.68
N TRP A 630 -15.89 -15.29 3.38
CA TRP A 630 -16.85 -14.28 3.79
C TRP A 630 -17.52 -13.62 2.59
N TYR A 631 -16.80 -13.40 1.50
CA TYR A 631 -17.35 -12.69 0.34
C TYR A 631 -18.30 -13.58 -0.44
N ILE A 632 -17.95 -14.86 -0.63
CA ILE A 632 -18.87 -15.86 -1.19
C ILE A 632 -20.13 -15.98 -0.30
N ASN A 633 -19.97 -15.99 1.03
CA ASN A 633 -21.11 -16.06 1.94
C ASN A 633 -21.99 -14.79 1.91
N GLN A 634 -21.41 -13.61 1.68
CA GLN A 634 -22.17 -12.37 1.51
C GLN A 634 -23.14 -12.45 0.32
N LEU A 635 -22.82 -13.23 -0.72
CA LEU A 635 -23.68 -13.41 -1.90
C LEU A 635 -25.03 -14.07 -1.55
N ARG A 636 -25.10 -14.82 -0.45
CA ARG A 636 -26.31 -15.51 0.02
C ARG A 636 -27.37 -14.57 0.61
N TYR A 637 -27.03 -13.31 0.82
CA TYR A 637 -27.92 -12.31 1.41
C TYR A 637 -28.24 -11.20 0.43
N LYS A 638 -29.41 -10.57 0.63
CA LYS A 638 -29.83 -9.41 -0.13
C LYS A 638 -28.92 -8.23 0.22
N VAL A 639 -28.40 -7.54 -0.80
CA VAL A 639 -27.65 -6.28 -0.66
C VAL A 639 -28.31 -5.26 -1.57
N ASN A 640 -28.61 -4.08 -1.02
CA ASN A 640 -29.39 -3.05 -1.70
C ASN A 640 -30.72 -3.63 -2.22
N GLN A 641 -30.99 -3.49 -3.52
CA GLN A 641 -32.16 -4.03 -4.19
C GLN A 641 -31.85 -5.33 -4.96
N SER A 642 -30.58 -5.77 -5.02
CA SER A 642 -30.18 -7.02 -5.65
C SER A 642 -30.61 -8.21 -4.79
N ASP A 643 -31.30 -9.16 -5.40
CA ASP A 643 -31.62 -10.43 -4.76
C ASP A 643 -30.36 -11.22 -4.35
N PRO A 644 -30.49 -12.18 -3.41
CA PRO A 644 -29.46 -13.17 -3.12
C PRO A 644 -29.01 -13.94 -4.37
N ILE A 645 -27.82 -14.53 -4.29
CA ILE A 645 -27.29 -15.44 -5.30
C ILE A 645 -27.20 -16.84 -4.72
N ASP A 646 -27.73 -17.80 -5.46
CA ASP A 646 -27.61 -19.21 -5.14
C ASP A 646 -26.17 -19.66 -5.41
N VAL A 647 -25.53 -20.26 -4.40
CA VAL A 647 -24.23 -20.93 -4.52
C VAL A 647 -24.39 -22.36 -4.02
N ILE A 648 -23.82 -23.33 -4.75
CA ILE A 648 -24.09 -24.76 -4.52
C ILE A 648 -23.47 -25.24 -3.20
N TRP A 649 -22.23 -24.83 -2.94
CA TRP A 649 -21.53 -25.21 -1.72
C TRP A 649 -22.10 -24.50 -0.48
N THR A 650 -21.97 -25.12 0.69
CA THR A 650 -22.37 -24.54 1.98
C THR A 650 -21.27 -23.63 2.56
N PRO A 651 -21.57 -22.77 3.56
CA PRO A 651 -20.55 -21.99 4.26
C PRO A 651 -19.40 -22.84 4.83
N GLU A 652 -19.70 -24.02 5.35
CA GLU A 652 -18.71 -24.93 5.95
C GLU A 652 -17.76 -25.51 4.89
N GLN A 653 -18.26 -25.79 3.69
CA GLN A 653 -17.45 -26.32 2.59
C GLN A 653 -16.43 -25.30 2.04
N ILE A 654 -16.64 -24.01 2.30
CA ILE A 654 -15.75 -22.94 1.83
C ILE A 654 -15.03 -22.22 2.96
N GLU A 655 -15.18 -22.64 4.22
CA GLU A 655 -14.65 -21.97 5.40
C GLU A 655 -13.11 -21.97 5.43
N GLY A 656 -12.49 -20.78 5.58
CA GLY A 656 -11.04 -20.63 5.60
C GLY A 656 -10.38 -21.16 4.31
N HIS A 657 -9.37 -22.01 4.45
CA HIS A 657 -8.60 -22.58 3.34
C HIS A 657 -9.25 -23.78 2.63
N ASN A 658 -10.49 -24.11 2.99
CA ASN A 658 -11.19 -25.23 2.36
C ASN A 658 -11.43 -24.92 0.87
N ARG A 659 -11.04 -25.87 0.00
CA ARG A 659 -11.19 -25.79 -1.46
C ARG A 659 -10.59 -24.52 -2.09
N ASP A 660 -9.45 -24.05 -1.56
CA ASP A 660 -8.74 -22.87 -2.09
C ASP A 660 -8.28 -23.05 -3.55
N TYR A 661 -7.92 -24.27 -3.92
CA TYR A 661 -7.69 -24.68 -5.30
C TYR A 661 -7.98 -26.17 -5.49
N LEU A 662 -8.33 -26.54 -6.71
CA LEU A 662 -8.44 -27.93 -7.15
C LEU A 662 -7.53 -28.15 -8.36
N GLN A 663 -6.76 -29.24 -8.35
CA GLN A 663 -5.90 -29.62 -9.47
C GLN A 663 -6.58 -30.65 -10.37
N PHE A 664 -6.55 -30.42 -11.68
CA PHE A 664 -7.04 -31.39 -12.65
C PHE A 664 -6.10 -32.60 -12.69
N VAL A 665 -6.66 -33.78 -12.51
CA VAL A 665 -5.96 -35.05 -12.70
C VAL A 665 -6.79 -35.89 -13.66
N SER A 666 -6.20 -36.24 -14.80
CA SER A 666 -6.87 -37.08 -15.79
C SER A 666 -7.16 -38.45 -15.18
N ASP A 667 -8.43 -38.82 -15.11
CA ASP A 667 -8.87 -40.16 -14.74
C ASP A 667 -8.89 -41.05 -15.99
N PRO A 668 -8.04 -42.09 -16.08
CA PRO A 668 -8.01 -43.01 -17.23
C PRO A 668 -9.31 -43.80 -17.41
N SER A 669 -10.14 -43.91 -16.36
CA SER A 669 -11.41 -44.64 -16.40
C SER A 669 -12.56 -43.81 -16.97
N LYS A 670 -12.41 -42.49 -17.06
CA LYS A 670 -13.42 -41.56 -17.58
C LYS A 670 -13.06 -41.08 -18.99
N SER A 671 -14.05 -41.05 -19.87
CA SER A 671 -13.87 -40.46 -21.20
C SER A 671 -13.56 -38.98 -21.07
N GLN A 672 -12.41 -38.58 -21.62
CA GLN A 672 -11.98 -37.19 -21.71
C GLN A 672 -12.75 -36.41 -22.78
N GLU A 673 -13.57 -37.09 -23.59
CA GLU A 673 -14.37 -36.45 -24.62
C GLU A 673 -15.77 -36.04 -24.14
N THR A 674 -16.26 -36.68 -23.08
CA THR A 674 -17.60 -36.50 -22.54
C THR A 674 -17.76 -35.15 -21.84
N TYR A 675 -18.90 -34.50 -22.06
CA TYR A 675 -19.30 -33.31 -21.30
C TYR A 675 -20.17 -33.70 -20.10
N TYR A 676 -19.88 -33.12 -18.94
CA TYR A 676 -20.58 -33.40 -17.68
C TYR A 676 -21.45 -32.21 -17.27
N PRO A 677 -22.65 -32.42 -16.70
CA PRO A 677 -23.46 -31.33 -16.15
C PRO A 677 -22.69 -30.57 -15.07
N LEU A 678 -22.48 -29.26 -15.27
CA LEU A 678 -21.67 -28.44 -14.36
C LEU A 678 -22.22 -28.50 -12.93
N TYR A 679 -23.54 -28.41 -12.76
CA TYR A 679 -24.19 -28.47 -11.46
C TYR A 679 -23.86 -29.76 -10.69
N ASP A 680 -23.91 -30.91 -11.37
CA ASP A 680 -23.64 -32.22 -10.75
C ASP A 680 -22.17 -32.38 -10.39
N VAL A 681 -21.24 -31.93 -11.24
CA VAL A 681 -19.81 -31.96 -10.93
C VAL A 681 -19.49 -31.06 -9.74
N MET A 682 -20.01 -29.82 -9.75
CA MET A 682 -19.78 -28.89 -8.64
C MET A 682 -20.34 -29.44 -7.32
N LYS A 683 -21.51 -30.09 -7.35
CA LYS A 683 -22.16 -30.62 -6.15
C LYS A 683 -21.55 -31.93 -5.65
N ASN A 684 -21.37 -32.91 -6.54
CA ASN A 684 -21.12 -34.30 -6.17
C ASN A 684 -19.62 -34.66 -6.22
N GLU A 685 -18.86 -34.08 -7.15
CA GLU A 685 -17.43 -34.37 -7.31
C GLU A 685 -16.60 -33.33 -6.56
N MET A 686 -16.66 -32.06 -6.95
CA MET A 686 -15.88 -30.98 -6.33
C MET A 686 -16.41 -30.58 -4.94
N GLY A 687 -17.69 -30.83 -4.69
CA GLY A 687 -18.35 -30.62 -3.40
C GLY A 687 -18.22 -31.81 -2.44
N LYS A 688 -17.56 -32.91 -2.83
CA LYS A 688 -17.44 -34.10 -1.99
C LYS A 688 -16.73 -33.77 -0.67
N SER A 689 -17.13 -34.44 0.41
CA SER A 689 -16.46 -34.31 1.71
C SER A 689 -15.19 -35.15 1.73
N VAL A 690 -14.06 -34.53 2.07
CA VAL A 690 -12.76 -35.19 2.25
C VAL A 690 -12.14 -34.58 3.51
N VAL A 691 -12.03 -35.40 4.55
CA VAL A 691 -11.51 -34.97 5.84
C VAL A 691 -9.99 -35.05 5.83
N ASN A 692 -9.33 -33.94 6.14
CA ASN A 692 -7.90 -33.91 6.36
C ASN A 692 -7.58 -34.56 7.73
N GLU A 693 -6.71 -35.56 7.73
CA GLU A 693 -6.37 -36.34 8.92
C GLU A 693 -5.63 -35.53 10.01
N GLU A 694 -4.90 -34.49 9.61
CA GLU A 694 -4.13 -33.61 10.50
C GLU A 694 -5.03 -32.57 11.19
N THR A 695 -5.99 -32.01 10.46
CA THR A 695 -6.86 -30.93 10.97
C THR A 695 -8.21 -31.45 11.47
N GLY A 696 -8.62 -32.65 11.05
CA GLY A 696 -9.95 -33.22 11.31
C GLY A 696 -11.08 -32.45 10.59
N ARG A 697 -10.76 -31.59 9.62
CA ARG A 697 -11.71 -30.74 8.90
C ARG A 697 -12.00 -31.30 7.51
N ASP A 698 -13.22 -31.07 7.01
CA ASP A 698 -13.55 -31.31 5.61
C ASP A 698 -12.95 -30.20 4.73
N GLU A 699 -11.74 -30.44 4.23
CA GLU A 699 -11.04 -29.54 3.31
C GLU A 699 -11.51 -29.70 1.86
N GLY A 700 -12.28 -30.76 1.59
CA GLY A 700 -12.72 -31.13 0.25
C GLY A 700 -11.64 -31.79 -0.59
N PRO A 701 -12.01 -32.22 -1.81
CA PRO A 701 -11.06 -32.87 -2.71
C PRO A 701 -9.98 -31.88 -3.15
N GLN A 702 -8.75 -32.37 -3.25
CA GLN A 702 -7.61 -31.61 -3.78
C GLN A 702 -7.52 -31.71 -5.32
N THR A 703 -8.24 -32.67 -5.90
CA THR A 703 -8.20 -32.98 -7.33
C THR A 703 -9.59 -33.14 -7.92
N PHE A 704 -9.71 -33.00 -9.24
CA PHE A 704 -10.94 -33.25 -9.99
C PHE A 704 -10.62 -33.88 -11.36
N GLY A 705 -11.58 -34.62 -11.92
CA GLY A 705 -11.38 -35.42 -13.14
C GLY A 705 -12.04 -34.86 -14.41
N GLU A 706 -12.93 -33.89 -14.28
CA GLU A 706 -13.77 -33.37 -15.37
C GLU A 706 -13.40 -31.92 -15.72
N ARG A 707 -13.08 -31.67 -17.00
CA ARG A 707 -12.78 -30.31 -17.50
C ARG A 707 -13.73 -29.82 -18.61
N ARG A 708 -14.67 -30.67 -19.03
CA ARG A 708 -15.68 -30.40 -20.07
C ARG A 708 -17.06 -30.34 -19.44
N PHE A 709 -17.72 -29.21 -19.56
CA PHE A 709 -18.95 -28.90 -18.84
C PHE A 709 -20.12 -28.55 -19.75
N THR A 710 -21.31 -28.96 -19.35
CA THR A 710 -22.59 -28.54 -19.93
C THR A 710 -23.40 -27.75 -18.91
N VAL A 711 -24.10 -26.72 -19.40
CA VAL A 711 -25.15 -26.02 -18.65
C VAL A 711 -26.44 -26.10 -19.47
N PRO A 712 -27.53 -26.70 -18.93
CA PRO A 712 -28.76 -26.86 -19.67
C PRO A 712 -29.41 -25.51 -19.98
N VAL A 713 -30.07 -25.40 -21.13
CA VAL A 713 -30.75 -24.18 -21.58
C VAL A 713 -32.22 -24.47 -21.84
N ASP A 714 -33.10 -23.82 -21.09
CA ASP A 714 -34.52 -23.73 -21.44
C ASP A 714 -34.68 -22.61 -22.50
N THR A 715 -34.77 -23.02 -23.76
CA THR A 715 -34.85 -22.11 -24.91
C THR A 715 -36.09 -21.21 -24.88
N VAL A 716 -37.19 -21.67 -24.28
CA VAL A 716 -38.43 -20.89 -24.12
C VAL A 716 -38.21 -19.82 -23.05
N PHE A 717 -37.62 -20.21 -21.91
CA PHE A 717 -37.35 -19.29 -20.81
C PHE A 717 -36.35 -18.19 -21.17
N VAL A 718 -35.22 -18.54 -21.81
CA VAL A 718 -34.18 -17.54 -22.17
C VAL A 718 -34.63 -16.55 -23.24
N ARG A 719 -35.60 -16.92 -24.08
CA ARG A 719 -36.27 -15.96 -24.99
C ARG A 719 -37.28 -15.10 -24.24
N LYS A 720 -38.08 -15.70 -23.36
CA LYS A 720 -39.09 -14.99 -22.54
C LYS A 720 -38.46 -13.93 -21.63
N ASN A 721 -37.30 -14.22 -21.05
CA ASN A 721 -36.62 -13.31 -20.11
C ASN A 721 -35.66 -12.31 -20.80
N GLY A 722 -35.58 -12.31 -22.13
CA GLY A 722 -34.73 -11.38 -22.90
C GLY A 722 -33.23 -11.66 -22.80
N THR A 723 -32.83 -12.92 -22.54
CA THR A 723 -31.43 -13.36 -22.66
C THR A 723 -31.05 -13.62 -24.11
N ALA A 724 -31.95 -14.24 -24.87
CA ALA A 724 -31.84 -14.41 -26.30
C ALA A 724 -32.85 -13.52 -27.04
N ASN A 725 -32.39 -12.87 -28.10
CA ASN A 725 -33.21 -12.12 -29.05
C ASN A 725 -33.99 -13.08 -29.96
N PRO A 726 -35.06 -12.62 -30.64
CA PRO A 726 -35.85 -13.47 -31.53
C PRO A 726 -35.04 -14.18 -32.62
N ASN A 727 -34.06 -13.48 -33.22
CA ASN A 727 -33.24 -14.01 -34.33
C ASN A 727 -32.01 -14.79 -33.86
N ASP A 728 -31.79 -14.92 -32.56
CA ASP A 728 -30.62 -15.63 -32.04
C ASP A 728 -30.75 -17.15 -32.24
N THR A 729 -29.67 -17.79 -32.69
CA THR A 729 -29.55 -19.25 -32.75
C THR A 729 -29.14 -19.77 -31.37
N VAL A 730 -30.15 -20.05 -30.54
CA VAL A 730 -29.97 -20.53 -29.16
C VAL A 730 -29.61 -22.01 -29.14
N VAL A 731 -28.58 -22.38 -28.37
CA VAL A 731 -28.23 -23.79 -28.12
C VAL A 731 -29.09 -24.39 -27.02
N ASN A 732 -29.38 -25.70 -27.10
CA ASN A 732 -30.12 -26.43 -26.05
C ASN A 732 -29.28 -26.65 -24.78
N GLU A 733 -27.96 -26.59 -24.90
CA GLU A 733 -27.02 -26.66 -23.80
C GLU A 733 -25.75 -25.89 -24.13
N MET A 734 -25.26 -25.13 -23.17
CA MET A 734 -23.98 -24.42 -23.29
C MET A 734 -22.85 -25.40 -22.97
N ARG A 735 -22.04 -25.74 -23.97
CA ARG A 735 -20.90 -26.66 -23.85
C ARG A 735 -19.59 -25.89 -23.85
N PHE A 736 -18.76 -26.06 -22.83
CA PHE A 736 -17.44 -25.43 -22.74
C PHE A 736 -16.39 -26.35 -22.10
N GLU A 737 -15.12 -26.06 -22.39
CA GLU A 737 -13.96 -26.81 -21.87
C GLU A 737 -13.01 -25.85 -21.18
N VAL A 738 -12.62 -26.14 -19.94
CA VAL A 738 -11.62 -25.33 -19.24
C VAL A 738 -10.24 -25.64 -19.84
N PRO A 739 -9.53 -24.64 -20.39
CA PRO A 739 -8.28 -24.85 -21.10
C PRO A 739 -7.14 -25.28 -20.15
N LEU A 740 -6.26 -26.14 -20.65
CA LEU A 740 -5.00 -26.47 -19.98
C LEU A 740 -3.99 -25.34 -20.20
N GLN A 741 -3.27 -24.96 -19.14
CA GLN A 741 -2.13 -24.04 -19.21
C GLN A 741 -0.85 -24.84 -19.00
N SER A 742 0.00 -24.94 -20.04
CA SER A 742 1.27 -25.69 -19.97
C SER A 742 1.09 -27.14 -19.45
N ASN A 743 0.07 -27.85 -19.97
CA ASN A 743 -0.33 -29.19 -19.56
C ASN A 743 -0.77 -29.35 -18.09
N ARG A 744 -1.04 -28.25 -17.40
CA ARG A 744 -1.60 -28.25 -16.04
C ARG A 744 -2.91 -27.46 -16.03
N LEU A 745 -3.80 -27.81 -15.10
CA LEU A 745 -4.99 -27.02 -14.82
C LEU A 745 -5.19 -27.01 -13.31
N ILE A 746 -5.20 -25.81 -12.75
CA ILE A 746 -5.52 -25.53 -11.35
C ILE A 746 -6.64 -24.50 -11.39
N ILE A 747 -7.77 -24.81 -10.78
CA ILE A 747 -8.88 -23.87 -10.65
C ILE A 747 -8.89 -23.36 -9.22
N GLN A 748 -8.78 -22.04 -9.05
CA GLN A 748 -8.78 -21.39 -7.75
C GLN A 748 -10.22 -21.19 -7.24
N LYS A 749 -10.37 -20.93 -5.95
CA LYS A 749 -11.66 -20.75 -5.28
C LYS A 749 -12.55 -19.65 -5.88
N ASN A 750 -11.96 -18.55 -6.32
CA ASN A 750 -12.71 -17.48 -7.00
C ASN A 750 -13.32 -17.96 -8.33
N ASP A 751 -12.58 -18.75 -9.10
CA ASP A 751 -13.02 -19.34 -10.36
C ASP A 751 -14.09 -20.43 -10.12
N LEU A 752 -13.89 -21.26 -9.09
CA LEU A 752 -14.86 -22.25 -8.63
C LEU A 752 -16.17 -21.57 -8.18
N ALA A 753 -16.09 -20.40 -7.53
CA ALA A 753 -17.25 -19.62 -7.15
C ALA A 753 -18.01 -19.07 -8.38
N ILE A 754 -17.31 -18.61 -9.43
CA ILE A 754 -17.95 -18.24 -10.71
C ILE A 754 -18.69 -19.44 -11.31
N LEU A 755 -18.06 -20.61 -11.37
CA LEU A 755 -18.68 -21.85 -11.87
C LEU A 755 -19.89 -22.26 -11.04
N ASN A 756 -19.82 -22.16 -9.71
CA ASN A 756 -20.94 -22.39 -8.79
C ASN A 756 -22.13 -21.48 -9.13
N ILE A 757 -21.88 -20.18 -9.33
CA ILE A 757 -22.92 -19.20 -9.64
C ILE A 757 -23.54 -19.51 -11.00
N ILE A 758 -22.74 -19.79 -12.04
CA ILE A 758 -23.24 -20.15 -13.37
C ILE A 758 -24.10 -21.42 -13.29
N ALA A 759 -23.63 -22.43 -12.58
CA ALA A 759 -24.32 -23.72 -12.42
C ALA A 759 -25.65 -23.61 -11.68
N ALA A 760 -25.72 -22.80 -10.61
CA ALA A 760 -26.94 -22.64 -9.82
C ALA A 760 -27.97 -21.69 -10.46
N ASN A 761 -27.53 -20.77 -11.31
CA ASN A 761 -28.35 -19.66 -11.82
C ASN A 761 -29.54 -20.09 -12.69
N ASN A 762 -29.45 -21.21 -13.41
CA ASN A 762 -30.51 -21.68 -14.33
C ASN A 762 -31.03 -20.59 -15.29
N TRP A 763 -30.14 -19.70 -15.74
CA TRP A 763 -30.44 -18.53 -16.57
C TRP A 763 -31.45 -17.53 -15.98
N LYS A 764 -31.78 -17.62 -14.68
CA LYS A 764 -32.78 -16.76 -14.01
C LYS A 764 -32.29 -15.32 -13.89
N ARG A 765 -31.01 -15.14 -13.54
CA ARG A 765 -30.36 -13.83 -13.45
C ARG A 765 -29.37 -13.64 -14.61
N PRO A 766 -29.40 -12.49 -15.31
CA PRO A 766 -28.39 -12.17 -16.30
C PRO A 766 -26.98 -12.06 -15.67
N ILE A 767 -25.98 -12.71 -16.26
CA ILE A 767 -24.58 -12.67 -15.80
C ILE A 767 -23.75 -11.85 -16.78
N TYR A 768 -22.99 -10.88 -16.27
CA TYR A 768 -22.16 -9.96 -17.02
C TYR A 768 -20.74 -9.90 -16.46
N PHE A 769 -19.82 -9.41 -17.30
CA PHE A 769 -18.42 -9.16 -16.98
C PHE A 769 -18.01 -7.79 -17.52
N THR A 770 -17.16 -7.05 -16.79
CA THR A 770 -16.59 -5.77 -17.27
C THR A 770 -15.53 -5.96 -18.36
N SER A 771 -14.96 -7.16 -18.46
CA SER A 771 -13.97 -7.54 -19.48
C SER A 771 -14.28 -8.96 -20.01
N PRO A 772 -13.79 -9.32 -21.22
CA PRO A 772 -14.01 -10.66 -21.76
C PRO A 772 -13.22 -11.69 -20.95
N TYR A 773 -13.93 -12.54 -20.22
CA TYR A 773 -13.33 -13.52 -19.32
C TYR A 773 -13.33 -14.92 -19.95
N THR A 774 -12.15 -15.40 -20.34
CA THR A 774 -11.98 -16.60 -21.19
C THR A 774 -11.27 -17.76 -20.49
N SER A 775 -10.68 -17.54 -19.32
CA SER A 775 -9.89 -18.53 -18.57
C SER A 775 -10.68 -19.79 -18.21
N LEU A 776 -12.00 -19.70 -18.07
CA LEU A 776 -12.89 -20.84 -17.79
C LEU A 776 -13.55 -21.45 -19.03
N GLY A 777 -13.13 -21.05 -20.24
CA GLY A 777 -13.54 -21.72 -21.48
C GLY A 777 -14.91 -21.36 -22.04
N PHE A 778 -15.75 -20.63 -21.29
CA PHE A 778 -17.06 -20.17 -21.76
C PHE A 778 -17.01 -18.88 -22.60
N GLY A 779 -15.82 -18.38 -22.96
CA GLY A 779 -15.64 -17.11 -23.69
C GLY A 779 -16.44 -17.01 -25.00
N SER A 780 -16.64 -18.14 -25.70
CA SER A 780 -17.44 -18.20 -26.93
C SER A 780 -18.96 -17.98 -26.74
N TYR A 781 -19.41 -17.83 -25.51
CA TYR A 781 -20.78 -17.52 -25.11
C TYR A 781 -20.92 -16.11 -24.51
N LEU A 782 -19.87 -15.29 -24.59
CA LEU A 782 -19.91 -13.90 -24.14
C LEU A 782 -20.30 -12.98 -25.30
N ARG A 783 -21.47 -12.33 -25.18
CA ARG A 783 -21.94 -11.30 -26.11
C ARG A 783 -21.75 -9.92 -25.51
N LYS A 784 -21.26 -8.96 -26.31
CA LYS A 784 -21.13 -7.57 -25.85
C LYS A 784 -22.49 -6.87 -25.83
N ASP A 785 -22.89 -6.44 -24.65
CA ASP A 785 -24.08 -5.62 -24.37
C ASP A 785 -23.59 -4.29 -23.77
N GLY A 786 -23.61 -3.22 -24.57
CA GLY A 786 -23.05 -1.90 -24.19
C GLY A 786 -21.53 -1.95 -23.93
N LEU A 787 -21.11 -1.54 -22.72
CA LEU A 787 -19.71 -1.66 -22.27
C LEU A 787 -19.41 -3.00 -21.57
N THR A 788 -20.41 -3.84 -21.35
CA THR A 788 -20.29 -5.11 -20.61
C THR A 788 -20.38 -6.33 -21.53
N TYR A 789 -19.97 -7.49 -21.02
CA TYR A 789 -20.04 -8.77 -21.72
C TYR A 789 -21.02 -9.69 -21.00
N ARG A 790 -22.15 -10.01 -21.63
CA ARG A 790 -23.19 -10.88 -21.10
C ARG A 790 -22.95 -12.33 -21.48
N LEU A 791 -23.08 -13.24 -20.51
CA LEU A 791 -23.15 -14.68 -20.78
C LEU A 791 -24.51 -15.04 -21.39
N VAL A 792 -24.51 -15.63 -22.58
CA VAL A 792 -25.72 -15.99 -23.34
C VAL A 792 -25.60 -17.39 -23.95
N PRO A 793 -26.71 -18.14 -24.13
CA PRO A 793 -26.69 -19.48 -24.72
C PRO A 793 -26.60 -19.43 -26.25
N ILE A 794 -25.67 -18.64 -26.78
CA ILE A 794 -25.48 -18.40 -28.22
C ILE A 794 -23.98 -18.45 -28.46
N LYS A 795 -23.55 -19.29 -29.40
CA LYS A 795 -22.14 -19.41 -29.77
C LYS A 795 -21.78 -18.28 -30.71
N THR A 796 -20.90 -17.37 -30.29
CA THR A 796 -20.45 -16.24 -31.11
C THR A 796 -19.43 -16.72 -32.15
N GLU A 797 -19.59 -16.31 -33.41
CA GLU A 797 -18.69 -16.70 -34.51
C GLU A 797 -17.29 -16.07 -34.38
N ARG A 798 -17.20 -14.89 -33.75
CA ARG A 798 -15.95 -14.20 -33.42
C ARG A 798 -15.86 -13.96 -31.91
N PRO A 799 -15.33 -14.93 -31.15
CA PRO A 799 -15.14 -14.74 -29.72
C PRO A 799 -14.19 -13.53 -29.53
N GLN A 800 -14.61 -12.55 -28.71
CA GLN A 800 -14.01 -11.20 -28.64
C GLN A 800 -12.59 -11.16 -28.02
N ASP A 801 -12.01 -12.33 -27.79
CA ASP A 801 -10.70 -12.66 -27.22
C ASP A 801 -9.53 -12.05 -27.98
N LYS A 802 -9.74 -11.61 -29.22
CA LYS A 802 -8.74 -10.93 -30.06
C LYS A 802 -8.87 -9.41 -30.03
N TRP A 803 -9.03 -8.81 -28.84
CA TRP A 803 -9.21 -7.36 -28.67
C TRP A 803 -8.12 -6.51 -29.37
N LEU A 804 -6.87 -7.00 -29.40
CA LEU A 804 -5.74 -6.37 -30.13
C LEU A 804 -5.89 -6.39 -31.67
N ILE A 805 -6.62 -7.36 -32.23
CA ILE A 805 -6.86 -7.47 -33.68
C ILE A 805 -8.09 -6.63 -34.08
N THR A 806 -9.09 -6.54 -33.21
CA THR A 806 -10.31 -5.74 -33.45
C THR A 806 -10.02 -4.23 -33.52
N GLN A 807 -8.93 -3.73 -32.92
CA GLN A 807 -8.48 -2.35 -33.13
C GLN A 807 -7.89 -2.09 -34.52
N ARG A 808 -7.35 -3.11 -35.20
CA ARG A 808 -6.79 -2.99 -36.56
C ARG A 808 -7.82 -3.18 -37.67
N VAL A 809 -8.96 -3.81 -37.37
CA VAL A 809 -9.99 -4.13 -38.38
C VAL A 809 -11.28 -3.41 -38.01
N GLY A 810 -11.62 -2.35 -38.74
CA GLY A 810 -12.77 -1.46 -38.50
C GLY A 810 -14.17 -2.07 -38.70
N SER A 811 -14.43 -3.30 -38.23
CA SER A 811 -15.73 -3.97 -38.34
C SER A 811 -16.38 -4.14 -36.96
N LEU A 812 -16.82 -3.04 -36.37
CA LEU A 812 -17.53 -3.01 -35.08
C LEU A 812 -19.00 -3.48 -35.15
N SER A 813 -19.53 -3.90 -36.30
CA SER A 813 -20.99 -3.91 -36.52
C SER A 813 -21.72 -5.27 -36.54
N GLN A 814 -21.04 -6.42 -36.48
CA GLN A 814 -21.71 -7.70 -36.79
C GLN A 814 -22.25 -8.48 -35.58
N ASP A 815 -21.67 -8.36 -34.38
CA ASP A 815 -22.06 -9.17 -33.19
C ASP A 815 -22.53 -8.34 -31.98
N MET A 816 -22.77 -7.03 -32.15
CA MET A 816 -23.33 -6.19 -31.08
C MET A 816 -24.84 -6.38 -30.99
N ASN A 817 -25.37 -6.48 -29.77
CA ASN A 817 -26.81 -6.40 -29.56
C ASN A 817 -27.28 -4.95 -29.79
N ILE A 818 -27.70 -4.65 -31.02
CA ILE A 818 -28.03 -3.28 -31.46
C ILE A 818 -29.23 -2.73 -30.67
N ASP A 819 -30.15 -3.56 -30.20
CA ASP A 819 -31.34 -3.11 -29.45
C ASP A 819 -31.01 -2.62 -28.04
N SER A 820 -30.09 -3.29 -27.33
CA SER A 820 -29.60 -2.83 -26.02
C SER A 820 -28.68 -1.62 -26.17
N ALA A 821 -27.84 -1.62 -27.21
CA ALA A 821 -27.05 -0.45 -27.58
C ALA A 821 -27.98 0.74 -27.89
N THR A 822 -28.97 0.62 -28.77
CA THR A 822 -29.81 1.77 -29.16
C THR A 822 -30.81 2.21 -28.09
N LYS A 823 -31.37 1.32 -27.25
CA LYS A 823 -32.23 1.71 -26.12
C LYS A 823 -31.48 2.36 -24.96
N ASN A 824 -30.23 1.96 -24.71
CA ASN A 824 -29.43 2.53 -23.62
C ASN A 824 -28.53 3.71 -24.07
N ILE A 825 -28.34 3.92 -25.39
CA ILE A 825 -27.39 4.92 -25.96
C ILE A 825 -28.11 6.13 -26.64
N GLN A 826 -29.44 6.16 -26.78
CA GLN A 826 -30.19 7.37 -27.19
C GLN A 826 -30.43 8.31 -25.98
N PRO A 827 -30.46 9.65 -26.16
CA PRO A 827 -29.57 10.57 -25.47
C PRO A 827 -30.04 10.88 -24.03
N LYS A 828 -29.61 10.06 -23.07
CA LYS A 828 -29.17 10.65 -21.81
C LYS A 828 -27.87 11.40 -22.15
N THR A 829 -27.85 12.71 -21.92
CA THR A 829 -26.84 13.73 -22.25
C THR A 829 -25.36 13.38 -22.01
N TYR A 830 -25.05 12.23 -21.41
CA TYR A 830 -23.74 11.78 -21.00
C TYR A 830 -22.94 11.10 -22.13
N TRP A 831 -23.53 10.18 -22.90
CA TRP A 831 -22.80 9.49 -23.98
C TRP A 831 -22.45 10.44 -25.12
N THR A 832 -23.34 11.36 -25.50
CA THR A 832 -23.03 12.37 -26.52
C THR A 832 -21.84 13.24 -26.08
N ASN A 833 -21.70 13.54 -24.79
CA ASN A 833 -20.55 14.28 -24.25
C ASN A 833 -19.27 13.43 -24.23
N LEU A 834 -19.35 12.13 -23.90
CA LEU A 834 -18.20 11.22 -23.98
C LEU A 834 -17.74 11.01 -25.43
N CYS A 835 -18.65 10.68 -26.35
CA CYS A 835 -18.39 10.57 -27.79
C CYS A 835 -17.83 11.88 -28.39
N THR A 836 -18.32 13.04 -27.95
CA THR A 836 -17.84 14.34 -28.45
C THR A 836 -16.49 14.72 -27.85
N ARG A 837 -16.20 14.37 -26.59
CA ARG A 837 -14.88 14.54 -25.95
C ARG A 837 -13.84 13.57 -26.51
N VAL A 838 -14.20 12.29 -26.63
CA VAL A 838 -13.38 11.26 -27.29
C VAL A 838 -13.16 11.64 -28.76
N LYS A 839 -14.16 12.10 -29.52
CA LYS A 839 -13.94 12.62 -30.89
C LYS A 839 -13.01 13.84 -30.89
N LYS A 840 -13.09 14.76 -29.94
CA LYS A 840 -12.15 15.90 -29.84
C LYS A 840 -10.70 15.42 -29.60
N GLU A 841 -10.50 14.43 -28.75
CA GLU A 841 -9.18 13.84 -28.48
C GLU A 841 -8.70 12.91 -29.62
N HIS A 842 -9.60 12.22 -30.31
CA HIS A 842 -9.28 11.37 -31.47
C HIS A 842 -9.02 12.17 -32.75
N ILE A 843 -9.67 13.33 -32.94
CA ILE A 843 -9.36 14.27 -34.03
C ILE A 843 -7.98 14.91 -33.80
N SER A 844 -7.58 15.12 -32.54
CA SER A 844 -6.21 15.50 -32.17
C SER A 844 -5.21 14.40 -32.57
N MET A 845 -5.47 13.13 -32.24
CA MET A 845 -4.60 12.01 -32.64
C MET A 845 -4.56 11.76 -34.16
N LYS A 846 -5.68 11.93 -34.88
CA LYS A 846 -5.71 11.80 -36.36
C LYS A 846 -5.01 12.95 -37.08
N ARG A 847 -4.94 14.16 -36.51
CA ARG A 847 -4.12 15.25 -37.05
C ARG A 847 -2.63 14.99 -36.84
N ILE A 848 -2.25 14.29 -35.78
CA ILE A 848 -0.86 13.88 -35.51
C ILE A 848 -0.45 12.74 -36.45
N ALA A 849 -1.32 11.75 -36.69
CA ALA A 849 -1.06 10.64 -37.62
C ALA A 849 -1.15 11.02 -39.12
N ALA A 850 -1.50 12.26 -39.45
CA ALA A 850 -1.51 12.78 -40.82
C ALA A 850 -0.35 13.78 -41.09
N MET A 851 0.56 13.95 -40.12
CA MET A 851 1.75 14.81 -40.22
C MET A 851 3.09 14.05 -40.09
N ASP A 852 3.05 12.73 -39.88
CA ASP A 852 4.12 11.78 -40.23
C ASP A 852 3.79 11.15 -41.60
#